data_AF-A0A7K6HFU0-F1
#
_entry.id   AF-A0A7K6HFU0-F1
#
_cell.length_a   1.000
_cell.length_b   1.000
_cell.length_c   1.000
_cell.angle_alpha   90.00
_cell.angle_beta   90.00
_cell.angle_gamma   90.00
#
_symmetry.space_group_name_H-M   'P 1'
#
loop_
_entity.id
_entity.type
_entity.pdbx_description
1 polymer ?
#
loop_
_entity_poly.entity_id
_entity_poly.type
_entity_poly.pdbx_seq_one_letter_code
_entity_poly.pdbx_strand_id
1 'polypeptide(L)'
;FAGAHGGLPSAENVNCHRDGMEVEFSSELGNYSWHVCVVDVSGEEIVSCDPTVDYERLILRILFVNCTSLQHGQHQLWLRLVVNDTMGEEKNVTYSTHCDSVHADEVTTPMFAGATNCTKNFMAVTFPGLISSLSDEHMVPAAPMSWNLSVDDGTRIHQLSLGQAMQQGYNFLVDGHNLIFQVAFAGTGVVSYKHNDKVLYTVALKLSYGPPERRLIAESRMLCAPGPAICNATHMTIGIPAFPGILMAVDVENKTIPMDQLQENGINLDTHRGVRLHISRGVLKSRLPGESCSGLEYYMSSLKLAFHFHGETVAMVMHPECPCEQHTPLAAVCTQDGYMDFEILAESTTPLLDLDTLRLRDPVCRPAYKSPLNDRVWFHVPLNGCGTRFWFDGEKIHYENEVRALSTDLPLGRISRDSELRLTVMCSFSNGDASLTVKVDNLPPLPPAVNQGSLSLVLLSYPEDSFRQPYREDQYPIVRYLRQPIFLEVQVLNRNDPNLHLVLDDCWATASQDQRSLPQWNIVVDGCEYDLDSYRTVFHPVGRGVSYANYRQRLEVKTFAFVSGDKALPGLVYFHCSVLICDRFNPDSPLCIPRCPRPSRSRRESGMAAVNSAVVSLRGPVLLVPEEWSAAQGSTVLSKEAWAGIAMTAVGVLSLATMLLFLAFFKCLKRRAYMVNVV
;
A
#
# COMPACT_ATOMS: atom_id res chain seq x y z
N PHE A 1 -36.92 -20.09 -78.73
CA PHE A 1 -36.76 -19.10 -77.65
C PHE A 1 -35.50 -19.44 -76.90
N ALA A 2 -34.41 -18.77 -77.27
CA ALA A 2 -33.13 -18.82 -76.57
C ALA A 2 -33.21 -17.93 -75.32
N GLY A 3 -32.54 -18.34 -74.26
CA GLY A 3 -32.41 -17.61 -73.00
C GLY A 3 -31.40 -18.33 -72.12
N ALA A 4 -30.13 -18.31 -72.53
CA ALA A 4 -29.01 -18.73 -71.72
C ALA A 4 -28.83 -17.72 -70.58
N HIS A 5 -29.34 -18.05 -69.39
CA HIS A 5 -28.87 -17.42 -68.16
C HIS A 5 -27.69 -18.25 -67.66
N GLY A 6 -26.48 -17.88 -68.11
CA GLY A 6 -25.24 -18.33 -67.49
C GLY A 6 -25.25 -17.89 -66.03
N GLY A 7 -25.23 -18.87 -65.13
CA GLY A 7 -25.06 -18.62 -63.70
C GLY A 7 -23.71 -17.94 -63.46
N LEU A 8 -23.68 -16.97 -62.55
CA LEU A 8 -22.43 -16.32 -62.16
C LEU A 8 -21.46 -17.33 -61.54
N PRO A 9 -20.14 -17.17 -61.74
CA PRO A 9 -19.15 -18.08 -61.19
C PRO A 9 -19.14 -18.00 -59.66
N SER A 10 -19.24 -19.15 -58.99
CA SER A 10 -19.17 -19.30 -57.53
C SER A 10 -17.73 -19.56 -57.07
N ALA A 11 -17.46 -19.39 -55.76
CA ALA A 11 -16.28 -19.99 -55.14
C ALA A 11 -16.33 -21.51 -55.37
N GLU A 12 -15.26 -22.08 -55.91
CA GLU A 12 -15.21 -23.52 -56.26
C GLU A 12 -14.76 -24.36 -55.08
N ASN A 13 -13.81 -23.87 -54.29
CA ASN A 13 -13.26 -24.61 -53.17
C ASN A 13 -12.78 -23.67 -52.06
N VAL A 14 -12.92 -24.12 -50.81
CA VAL A 14 -12.49 -23.38 -49.63
C VAL A 14 -11.61 -24.32 -48.80
N ASN A 15 -10.35 -23.93 -48.62
CA ASN A 15 -9.38 -24.70 -47.86
C ASN A 15 -9.12 -24.00 -46.52
N CYS A 16 -9.46 -24.68 -45.43
CA CYS A 16 -9.38 -24.14 -44.08
C CYS A 16 -8.03 -24.49 -43.44
N HIS A 17 -7.31 -23.48 -42.96
CA HIS A 17 -6.05 -23.63 -42.23
C HIS A 17 -6.24 -23.29 -40.75
N ARG A 18 -5.22 -23.52 -39.92
CA ARG A 18 -5.27 -23.28 -38.47
C ARG A 18 -5.60 -21.82 -38.10
N ASP A 19 -5.01 -20.87 -38.83
CA ASP A 19 -5.05 -19.44 -38.50
C ASP A 19 -5.74 -18.59 -39.58
N GLY A 20 -6.26 -19.22 -40.64
CA GLY A 20 -6.83 -18.53 -41.80
C GLY A 20 -7.53 -19.45 -42.79
N MET A 21 -8.08 -18.89 -43.87
CA MET A 21 -8.73 -19.65 -44.94
C MET A 21 -8.25 -19.21 -46.31
N GLU A 22 -8.26 -20.15 -47.24
CA GLU A 22 -8.02 -19.92 -48.65
C GLU A 22 -9.28 -20.18 -49.45
N VAL A 23 -9.68 -19.24 -50.30
CA VAL A 23 -10.84 -19.35 -51.17
C VAL A 23 -10.36 -19.36 -52.61
N GLU A 24 -10.68 -20.43 -53.33
CA GLU A 24 -10.37 -20.58 -54.75
C GLU A 24 -11.61 -20.22 -55.57
N PHE A 25 -11.45 -19.25 -56.47
CA PHE A 25 -12.51 -18.79 -57.36
C PHE A 25 -12.51 -19.57 -58.67
N SER A 26 -13.68 -19.70 -59.28
CA SER A 26 -13.83 -20.44 -60.53
C SER A 26 -12.90 -19.96 -61.64
N SER A 27 -12.35 -20.91 -62.40
CA SER A 27 -11.49 -20.63 -63.57
C SER A 27 -12.13 -19.70 -64.60
N GLU A 28 -13.47 -19.60 -64.62
CA GLU A 28 -14.21 -18.67 -65.48
C GLU A 28 -13.93 -17.19 -65.14
N LEU A 29 -13.55 -16.85 -63.89
CA LEU A 29 -13.16 -15.48 -63.50
C LEU A 29 -11.88 -15.00 -64.21
N GLY A 30 -11.00 -15.92 -64.61
CA GLY A 30 -9.74 -15.57 -65.28
C GLY A 30 -9.93 -14.82 -66.60
N ASN A 31 -11.13 -14.87 -67.19
CA ASN A 31 -11.47 -14.17 -68.43
C ASN A 31 -12.00 -12.74 -68.20
N TYR A 32 -12.18 -12.30 -66.96
CA TYR A 32 -12.75 -11.00 -66.60
C TYR A 32 -11.81 -10.20 -65.69
N SER A 33 -11.92 -8.87 -65.69
CA SER A 33 -11.27 -8.04 -64.66
C SER A 33 -12.16 -8.01 -63.42
N TRP A 34 -11.65 -8.46 -62.28
CA TRP A 34 -12.43 -8.57 -61.05
C TRP A 34 -11.65 -8.06 -59.82
N HIS A 35 -12.40 -7.61 -58.81
CA HIS A 35 -11.89 -7.19 -57.51
C HIS A 35 -12.71 -7.86 -56.41
N VAL A 36 -12.07 -8.15 -55.27
CA VAL A 36 -12.74 -8.75 -54.11
C VAL A 36 -12.45 -7.94 -52.86
N CYS A 37 -13.51 -7.64 -52.10
CA CYS A 37 -13.44 -6.96 -50.81
C CYS A 37 -14.07 -7.83 -49.73
N VAL A 38 -13.50 -7.82 -48.53
CA VAL A 38 -14.12 -8.47 -47.36
C VAL A 38 -15.15 -7.54 -46.78
N VAL A 39 -16.38 -8.01 -46.63
CA VAL A 39 -17.50 -7.24 -46.11
C VAL A 39 -18.02 -7.86 -44.81
N ASP A 40 -18.73 -7.08 -44.01
CA ASP A 40 -19.44 -7.58 -42.84
C ASP A 40 -20.82 -8.14 -43.23
N VAL A 41 -21.56 -8.61 -42.22
CA VAL A 41 -22.95 -9.10 -42.39
C VAL A 41 -23.93 -8.04 -42.90
N SER A 42 -23.60 -6.75 -42.79
CA SER A 42 -24.40 -5.63 -43.31
C SER A 42 -23.99 -5.21 -44.73
N GLY A 43 -22.91 -5.78 -45.26
CA GLY A 43 -22.36 -5.45 -46.57
C GLY A 43 -21.44 -4.22 -46.56
N GLU A 44 -20.99 -3.75 -45.41
CA GLU A 44 -19.95 -2.71 -45.34
C GLU A 44 -18.56 -3.33 -45.40
N GLU A 45 -17.61 -2.65 -46.03
CA GLU A 45 -16.25 -3.16 -46.20
C GLU A 45 -15.47 -3.12 -44.88
N ILE A 46 -14.84 -4.25 -44.53
CA ILE A 46 -14.06 -4.37 -43.31
C ILE A 46 -12.64 -3.86 -43.57
N VAL A 47 -12.41 -2.58 -43.28
CA VAL A 47 -11.12 -1.89 -43.51
C VAL A 47 -9.98 -2.47 -42.66
N SER A 48 -10.29 -3.18 -41.57
CA SER A 48 -9.31 -3.82 -40.68
C SER A 48 -8.78 -5.17 -41.19
N CYS A 49 -9.33 -5.69 -42.30
CA CYS A 49 -8.90 -6.93 -42.92
C CYS A 49 -7.92 -6.65 -44.05
N ASP A 50 -6.80 -7.37 -44.09
CA ASP A 50 -5.80 -7.27 -45.16
C ASP A 50 -5.78 -8.57 -46.00
N PRO A 51 -6.65 -8.68 -47.03
CA PRO A 51 -6.72 -9.87 -47.87
C PRO A 51 -5.58 -9.94 -48.88
N THR A 52 -4.95 -11.12 -49.01
CA THR A 52 -3.96 -11.37 -50.06
C THR A 52 -4.60 -12.12 -51.23
N VAL A 53 -4.67 -11.48 -52.41
CA VAL A 53 -5.27 -12.07 -53.62
C VAL A 53 -4.19 -12.43 -54.63
N ASP A 54 -4.16 -13.70 -55.05
CA ASP A 54 -3.37 -14.19 -56.17
C ASP A 54 -4.28 -14.26 -57.41
N TYR A 55 -4.17 -13.26 -58.28
CA TYR A 55 -4.97 -13.15 -59.51
C TYR A 55 -4.59 -14.18 -60.58
N GLU A 56 -3.38 -14.74 -60.56
CA GLU A 56 -2.96 -15.76 -61.53
C GLU A 56 -3.56 -17.13 -61.19
N ARG A 57 -3.60 -17.44 -59.89
CA ARG A 57 -4.18 -18.69 -59.38
C ARG A 57 -5.64 -18.58 -58.99
N LEU A 58 -6.20 -17.37 -59.00
CA LEU A 58 -7.57 -17.05 -58.56
C LEU A 58 -7.81 -17.47 -57.10
N ILE A 59 -6.82 -17.27 -56.22
CA ILE A 59 -6.87 -17.66 -54.80
C ILE A 59 -6.85 -16.43 -53.91
N LEU A 60 -7.79 -16.33 -52.98
CA LEU A 60 -7.78 -15.36 -51.89
C LEU A 60 -7.32 -16.03 -50.60
N ARG A 61 -6.35 -15.44 -49.91
CA ARG A 61 -5.86 -15.88 -48.60
C ARG A 61 -6.16 -14.83 -47.55
N ILE A 62 -6.77 -15.24 -46.44
CA ILE A 62 -7.07 -14.35 -45.31
C ILE A 62 -6.78 -15.04 -43.98
N LEU A 63 -6.52 -14.23 -42.94
CA LEU A 63 -6.45 -14.70 -41.55
C LEU A 63 -7.82 -14.64 -40.89
N PHE A 64 -8.10 -15.49 -39.91
CA PHE A 64 -9.40 -15.45 -39.22
C PHE A 64 -9.58 -14.16 -38.39
N VAL A 65 -8.49 -13.69 -37.80
CA VAL A 65 -8.47 -12.49 -36.95
C VAL A 65 -8.80 -11.25 -37.80
N ASN A 66 -9.76 -10.44 -37.35
CA ASN A 66 -10.25 -9.21 -38.00
C ASN A 66 -11.01 -9.38 -39.33
N CYS A 67 -10.91 -10.51 -40.02
CA CYS A 67 -11.57 -10.73 -41.32
C CYS A 67 -12.82 -11.63 -41.26
N THR A 68 -13.05 -12.34 -40.16
CA THR A 68 -14.16 -13.30 -40.04
C THR A 68 -14.99 -13.07 -38.79
N SER A 69 -16.28 -13.43 -38.85
CA SER A 69 -17.16 -13.45 -37.69
C SER A 69 -17.35 -14.88 -37.19
N LEU A 70 -17.13 -15.13 -35.91
CA LEU A 70 -17.36 -16.45 -35.31
C LEU A 70 -18.85 -16.60 -34.99
N GLN A 71 -19.56 -17.47 -35.72
CA GLN A 71 -20.96 -17.81 -35.46
C GLN A 71 -21.09 -19.32 -35.29
N HIS A 72 -21.70 -19.77 -34.18
CA HIS A 72 -21.95 -21.19 -33.90
C HIS A 72 -20.71 -22.11 -34.02
N GLY A 73 -19.51 -21.61 -33.70
CA GLY A 73 -18.27 -22.39 -33.78
C GLY A 73 -17.63 -22.48 -35.16
N GLN A 74 -18.16 -21.73 -36.14
CA GLN A 74 -17.62 -21.61 -37.49
C GLN A 74 -17.12 -20.18 -37.75
N HIS A 75 -15.98 -20.06 -38.40
CA HIS A 75 -15.48 -18.77 -38.91
C HIS A 75 -16.19 -18.46 -40.23
N GLN A 76 -17.12 -17.51 -40.20
CA GLN A 76 -17.88 -17.09 -41.36
C GLN A 76 -17.24 -15.87 -42.01
N LEU A 77 -17.03 -15.94 -43.33
CA LEU A 77 -16.48 -14.90 -44.17
C LEU A 77 -17.51 -14.45 -45.19
N TRP A 78 -17.61 -13.13 -45.38
CA TRP A 78 -18.42 -12.52 -46.43
C TRP A 78 -17.51 -11.73 -47.38
N LEU A 79 -17.67 -11.99 -48.67
CA LEU A 79 -16.87 -11.41 -49.74
C LEU A 79 -17.79 -10.71 -50.73
N ARG A 80 -17.42 -9.52 -51.16
CA ARG A 80 -18.03 -8.85 -52.31
C ARG A 80 -17.08 -8.93 -53.49
N LEU A 81 -17.49 -9.68 -54.51
CA LEU A 81 -16.82 -9.75 -55.79
C LEU A 81 -17.43 -8.72 -56.74
N VAL A 82 -16.59 -7.88 -57.34
CA VAL A 82 -16.97 -6.94 -58.38
C VAL A 82 -16.32 -7.40 -59.67
N VAL A 83 -17.12 -7.84 -60.64
CA VAL A 83 -16.65 -8.31 -61.95
C VAL A 83 -17.07 -7.29 -63.00
N ASN A 84 -16.09 -6.82 -63.77
CA ASN A 84 -16.34 -5.93 -64.90
C ASN A 84 -16.36 -6.76 -66.18
N ASP A 85 -17.52 -6.81 -66.82
CA ASP A 85 -17.65 -7.47 -68.12
C ASP A 85 -16.98 -6.64 -69.22
N THR A 86 -16.58 -7.30 -70.31
CA THR A 86 -16.03 -6.72 -71.54
C THR A 86 -16.94 -5.67 -72.20
N MET A 87 -18.23 -5.61 -71.81
CA MET A 87 -19.21 -4.59 -72.23
C MET A 87 -19.30 -3.38 -71.28
N GLY A 88 -18.55 -3.34 -70.18
CA GLY A 88 -18.48 -2.21 -69.24
C GLY A 88 -19.58 -2.16 -68.16
N GLU A 89 -20.39 -3.21 -68.01
CA GLU A 89 -21.32 -3.33 -66.87
C GLU A 89 -20.59 -3.94 -65.65
N GLU A 90 -20.62 -3.24 -64.52
CA GLU A 90 -20.13 -3.75 -63.24
C GLU A 90 -21.21 -4.62 -62.59
N LYS A 91 -20.88 -5.89 -62.32
CA LYS A 91 -21.74 -6.80 -61.55
C LYS A 91 -21.09 -7.08 -60.21
N ASN A 92 -21.80 -6.76 -59.13
CA ASN A 92 -21.39 -7.06 -57.77
C ASN A 92 -22.15 -8.28 -57.24
N VAL A 93 -21.42 -9.27 -56.75
CA VAL A 93 -22.01 -10.45 -56.10
C VAL A 93 -21.37 -10.65 -54.74
N THR A 94 -22.20 -10.86 -53.73
CA THR A 94 -21.74 -11.14 -52.38
C THR A 94 -21.80 -12.64 -52.14
N TYR A 95 -20.68 -13.22 -51.71
CA TYR A 95 -20.51 -14.64 -51.41
C TYR A 95 -20.26 -14.79 -49.92
N SER A 96 -20.83 -15.83 -49.32
CA SER A 96 -20.45 -16.26 -47.98
C SER A 96 -19.83 -17.64 -48.00
N THR A 97 -18.79 -17.81 -47.21
CA THR A 97 -18.16 -19.09 -46.96
C THR A 97 -17.89 -19.25 -45.47
N HIS A 98 -17.74 -20.49 -45.03
CA HIS A 98 -17.45 -20.81 -43.65
C HIS A 98 -16.35 -21.85 -43.58
N CYS A 99 -15.51 -21.71 -42.56
CA CYS A 99 -14.62 -22.77 -42.11
C CYS A 99 -15.10 -23.24 -40.75
N ASP A 100 -15.30 -24.55 -40.61
CA ASP A 100 -15.40 -25.15 -39.29
C ASP A 100 -14.13 -24.80 -38.52
N SER A 101 -14.28 -24.40 -37.25
CA SER A 101 -13.11 -24.36 -36.38
C SER A 101 -12.56 -25.77 -36.36
N VAL A 102 -11.38 -25.96 -36.97
CA VAL A 102 -10.67 -27.23 -36.91
C VAL A 102 -10.37 -27.45 -35.44
N HIS A 103 -11.24 -28.22 -34.76
CA HIS A 103 -10.83 -28.97 -33.59
C HIS A 103 -9.61 -29.73 -34.06
N ALA A 104 -8.48 -29.47 -33.42
CA ALA A 104 -7.22 -30.09 -33.77
C ALA A 104 -7.46 -31.61 -33.86
N ASP A 105 -7.47 -32.14 -35.08
CA ASP A 105 -7.35 -33.55 -35.35
C ASP A 105 -6.05 -33.99 -34.67
N GLU A 106 -6.23 -34.60 -33.51
CA GLU A 106 -5.69 -35.91 -33.12
C GLU A 106 -4.31 -36.28 -33.72
N VAL A 107 -3.36 -35.35 -33.67
CA VAL A 107 -2.06 -35.71 -33.11
C VAL A 107 -2.30 -35.66 -31.61
N THR A 108 -2.32 -36.82 -30.95
CA THR A 108 -2.29 -36.91 -29.48
C THR A 108 -0.96 -36.32 -29.01
N THR A 109 -0.82 -34.99 -29.07
CA THR A 109 0.14 -34.29 -28.24
C THR A 109 -0.23 -34.64 -26.82
N PRO A 110 0.69 -35.22 -26.02
CA PRO A 110 0.39 -35.53 -24.63
C PRO A 110 -0.19 -34.27 -24.01
N MET A 111 -1.42 -34.36 -23.49
CA MET A 111 -2.03 -33.23 -22.77
C MET A 111 -1.10 -32.91 -21.60
N PHE A 112 -0.35 -31.83 -21.72
CA PHE A 112 0.55 -31.38 -20.67
C PHE A 112 -0.30 -30.92 -19.50
N ALA A 113 -0.09 -31.57 -18.36
CA ALA A 113 -0.73 -31.17 -17.13
C ALA A 113 -0.24 -29.77 -16.69
N GLY A 114 -1.09 -29.04 -15.95
CA GLY A 114 -0.71 -27.76 -15.35
C GLY A 114 0.45 -27.89 -14.35
N ALA A 115 0.84 -26.77 -13.72
CA ALA A 115 1.85 -26.81 -12.67
C ALA A 115 1.42 -27.73 -11.51
N THR A 116 2.38 -28.47 -10.93
CA THR A 116 2.12 -29.38 -9.81
C THR A 116 1.76 -28.57 -8.57
N ASN A 117 0.56 -28.75 -8.03
CA ASN A 117 0.16 -28.16 -6.75
C ASN A 117 0.74 -29.00 -5.60
N CYS A 118 1.66 -28.42 -4.86
CA CYS A 118 2.38 -29.07 -3.79
C CYS A 118 1.76 -28.72 -2.43
N THR A 119 1.24 -29.73 -1.73
CA THR A 119 0.65 -29.58 -0.39
C THR A 119 1.51 -30.28 0.67
N LYS A 120 1.12 -30.19 1.94
CA LYS A 120 1.82 -30.85 3.05
C LYS A 120 1.79 -32.39 2.96
N ASN A 121 0.76 -32.97 2.33
CA ASN A 121 0.49 -34.42 2.39
C ASN A 121 0.51 -35.12 1.02
N PHE A 122 0.26 -34.38 -0.06
CA PHE A 122 0.18 -34.92 -1.41
C PHE A 122 0.63 -33.90 -2.45
N MET A 123 0.95 -34.38 -3.64
CA MET A 123 1.11 -33.55 -4.83
C MET A 123 -0.03 -33.82 -5.80
N ALA A 124 -0.49 -32.78 -6.49
CA ALA A 124 -1.58 -32.89 -7.43
C ALA A 124 -1.27 -32.18 -8.74
N VAL A 125 -1.80 -32.71 -9.83
CA VAL A 125 -1.77 -32.04 -11.13
C VAL A 125 -3.14 -32.05 -11.75
N THR A 126 -3.44 -30.99 -12.50
CA THR A 126 -4.72 -30.83 -13.18
C THR A 126 -4.52 -31.01 -14.67
N PHE A 127 -5.31 -31.89 -15.27
CA PHE A 127 -5.43 -32.07 -16.71
C PHE A 127 -6.72 -31.39 -17.18
N PRO A 128 -6.62 -30.20 -17.81
CA PRO A 128 -7.80 -29.51 -18.29
C PRO A 128 -8.39 -30.19 -19.53
N GLY A 129 -9.73 -30.25 -19.61
CA GLY A 129 -10.45 -30.71 -20.80
C GLY A 129 -10.47 -32.22 -21.03
N LEU A 130 -9.90 -33.02 -20.11
CA LEU A 130 -9.82 -34.48 -20.27
C LEU A 130 -11.20 -35.17 -20.26
N ILE A 131 -12.22 -34.50 -19.70
CA ILE A 131 -13.60 -35.03 -19.59
C ILE A 131 -14.47 -34.63 -20.78
N SER A 132 -14.19 -33.52 -21.46
CA SER A 132 -14.91 -33.13 -22.67
C SER A 132 -14.65 -34.10 -23.84
N SER A 133 -13.52 -34.82 -23.81
CA SER A 133 -13.22 -35.94 -24.71
C SER A 133 -14.01 -37.22 -24.41
N LEU A 134 -14.70 -37.30 -23.26
CA LEU A 134 -15.52 -38.45 -22.85
C LEU A 134 -17.01 -38.28 -23.19
N SER A 135 -17.43 -37.08 -23.59
CA SER A 135 -18.83 -36.76 -23.93
C SER A 135 -19.22 -37.01 -25.39
N ASP A 136 -18.31 -37.52 -26.23
CA ASP A 136 -18.70 -38.05 -27.54
C ASP A 136 -19.34 -39.43 -27.36
N GLU A 137 -20.64 -39.42 -27.06
CA GLU A 137 -21.53 -40.59 -27.03
C GLU A 137 -21.74 -41.19 -28.43
N HIS A 138 -20.69 -41.70 -29.07
CA HIS A 138 -20.86 -42.59 -30.23
C HIS A 138 -19.77 -43.65 -30.27
N MET A 139 -19.72 -44.56 -29.29
CA MET A 139 -19.18 -45.91 -29.50
C MET A 139 -19.53 -46.87 -28.35
N VAL A 140 -20.15 -47.99 -28.71
CA VAL A 140 -20.51 -49.10 -27.83
C VAL A 140 -19.24 -49.77 -27.27
N PRO A 141 -19.06 -49.94 -25.93
CA PRO A 141 -17.92 -50.70 -25.41
C PRO A 141 -18.19 -52.20 -25.37
N ALA A 142 -17.48 -52.97 -26.19
CA ALA A 142 -17.29 -54.42 -26.01
C ALA A 142 -16.04 -54.70 -25.15
N ALA A 143 -16.00 -54.16 -23.92
CA ALA A 143 -15.13 -54.52 -22.80
C ALA A 143 -15.32 -53.44 -21.70
N PRO A 144 -15.13 -53.76 -20.41
CA PRO A 144 -15.04 -52.71 -19.39
C PRO A 144 -13.75 -51.90 -19.64
N MET A 145 -13.88 -50.81 -20.40
CA MET A 145 -12.81 -49.86 -20.65
C MET A 145 -12.42 -49.23 -19.31
N SER A 146 -11.18 -49.46 -18.88
CA SER A 146 -10.67 -48.97 -17.60
C SER A 146 -9.41 -48.15 -17.84
N TRP A 147 -9.29 -47.04 -17.11
CA TRP A 147 -8.10 -46.21 -17.08
C TRP A 147 -6.92 -47.02 -16.54
N ASN A 148 -5.82 -47.03 -17.27
CA ASN A 148 -4.55 -47.63 -16.85
C ASN A 148 -3.53 -46.54 -16.56
N LEU A 149 -3.00 -46.57 -15.35
CA LEU A 149 -1.93 -45.70 -14.89
C LEU A 149 -0.59 -46.43 -15.01
N SER A 150 0.33 -45.86 -15.77
CA SER A 150 1.73 -46.28 -15.76
C SER A 150 2.57 -45.27 -14.98
N VAL A 151 3.29 -45.76 -13.97
CA VAL A 151 4.17 -44.95 -13.11
C VAL A 151 5.59 -45.43 -13.28
N ASP A 152 6.50 -44.52 -13.61
CA ASP A 152 7.93 -44.82 -13.72
C ASP A 152 8.65 -44.45 -12.42
N ASP A 153 9.22 -45.46 -11.75
CA ASP A 153 10.01 -45.29 -10.52
C ASP A 153 11.51 -45.05 -10.77
N GLY A 154 11.91 -44.94 -12.05
CA GLY A 154 13.29 -44.80 -12.52
C GLY A 154 14.03 -46.13 -12.73
N THR A 155 13.47 -47.24 -12.25
CA THR A 155 14.02 -48.60 -12.43
C THR A 155 13.04 -49.56 -13.13
N ARG A 156 11.73 -49.36 -12.93
CA ARG A 156 10.63 -50.16 -13.48
C ARG A 156 9.40 -49.29 -13.70
N ILE A 157 8.62 -49.64 -14.72
CA ILE A 157 7.32 -49.05 -15.00
C ILE A 157 6.25 -49.93 -14.35
N HIS A 158 5.54 -49.41 -13.35
CA HIS A 158 4.39 -50.05 -12.73
C HIS A 158 3.13 -49.73 -13.51
N GLN A 159 2.47 -50.75 -14.06
CA GLN A 159 1.15 -50.60 -14.67
C GLN A 159 0.08 -51.00 -13.67
N LEU A 160 -0.79 -50.05 -13.33
CA LEU A 160 -1.82 -50.18 -12.31
C LEU A 160 -3.18 -49.88 -12.93
N SER A 161 -4.19 -50.68 -12.61
CA SER A 161 -5.58 -50.29 -12.86
C SER A 161 -5.99 -49.16 -11.91
N LEU A 162 -7.00 -48.37 -12.26
CA LEU A 162 -7.47 -47.27 -11.43
C LEU A 162 -7.75 -47.68 -9.96
N GLY A 163 -8.40 -48.82 -9.75
CA GLY A 163 -8.68 -49.33 -8.41
C GLY A 163 -7.43 -49.77 -7.63
N GLN A 164 -6.44 -50.34 -8.32
CA GLN A 164 -5.15 -50.67 -7.72
C GLN A 164 -4.34 -49.41 -7.40
N ALA A 165 -4.38 -48.41 -8.28
CA ALA A 165 -3.74 -47.11 -8.04
C ALA A 165 -4.32 -46.44 -6.79
N MET A 166 -5.64 -46.48 -6.59
CA MET A 166 -6.28 -45.94 -5.39
C MET A 166 -5.81 -46.62 -4.09
N GLN A 167 -5.58 -47.93 -4.12
CA GLN A 167 -5.02 -48.67 -2.98
C GLN A 167 -3.53 -48.38 -2.76
N GLN A 168 -2.83 -47.90 -3.78
CA GLN A 168 -1.40 -47.61 -3.79
C GLN A 168 -1.06 -46.12 -3.65
N GLY A 169 -1.99 -45.31 -3.12
CA GLY A 169 -1.75 -43.91 -2.76
C GLY A 169 -2.08 -42.88 -3.82
N TYR A 170 -2.81 -43.25 -4.87
CA TYR A 170 -3.30 -42.34 -5.91
C TYR A 170 -4.76 -41.96 -5.67
N ASN A 171 -5.17 -40.75 -6.03
CA ASN A 171 -6.57 -40.36 -5.98
C ASN A 171 -6.94 -39.54 -7.22
N PHE A 172 -8.18 -39.70 -7.67
CA PHE A 172 -8.67 -39.14 -8.93
C PHE A 172 -9.92 -38.33 -8.61
N LEU A 173 -9.84 -37.02 -8.82
CA LEU A 173 -10.94 -36.10 -8.59
C LEU A 173 -11.35 -35.44 -9.89
N VAL A 174 -12.66 -35.25 -10.06
CA VAL A 174 -13.26 -34.59 -11.21
C VAL A 174 -13.81 -33.25 -10.75
N ASP A 175 -13.36 -32.17 -11.38
CA ASP A 175 -13.84 -30.81 -11.13
C ASP A 175 -14.23 -30.15 -12.46
N GLY A 176 -15.53 -30.13 -12.77
CA GLY A 176 -16.04 -29.69 -14.07
C GLY A 176 -15.49 -30.54 -15.22
N HIS A 177 -14.73 -29.92 -16.12
CA HIS A 177 -14.06 -30.59 -17.26
C HIS A 177 -12.62 -31.02 -16.96
N ASN A 178 -12.15 -30.81 -15.72
CA ASN A 178 -10.77 -31.04 -15.34
C ASN A 178 -10.63 -32.35 -14.55
N LEU A 179 -9.62 -33.16 -14.90
CA LEU A 179 -9.22 -34.30 -14.09
C LEU A 179 -8.05 -33.89 -13.19
N ILE A 180 -8.25 -33.98 -11.88
CA ILE A 180 -7.21 -33.72 -10.87
C ILE A 180 -6.65 -35.06 -10.41
N PHE A 181 -5.36 -35.27 -10.65
CA PHE A 181 -4.65 -36.47 -10.24
C PHE A 181 -3.81 -36.14 -9.00
N GLN A 182 -4.08 -36.82 -7.89
CA GLN A 182 -3.38 -36.64 -6.61
C GLN A 182 -2.54 -37.87 -6.28
N VAL A 183 -1.35 -37.63 -5.75
CA VAL A 183 -0.40 -38.67 -5.33
C VAL A 183 0.08 -38.39 -3.93
N ALA A 184 -0.11 -39.34 -3.03
CA ALA A 184 0.50 -39.31 -1.71
C ALA A 184 2.02 -39.51 -1.81
N PHE A 185 2.81 -38.89 -0.94
CA PHE A 185 4.28 -39.04 -0.96
C PHE A 185 4.77 -40.47 -0.70
N ALA A 186 3.93 -41.32 -0.10
CA ALA A 186 4.19 -42.75 0.10
C ALA A 186 3.65 -43.64 -1.04
N GLY A 187 3.13 -43.03 -2.13
CA GLY A 187 2.58 -43.75 -3.26
C GLY A 187 3.64 -44.50 -4.08
N THR A 188 3.23 -45.59 -4.73
CA THR A 188 4.11 -46.42 -5.56
C THR A 188 4.71 -45.61 -6.70
N GLY A 189 6.04 -45.60 -6.85
CA GLY A 189 6.75 -44.90 -7.94
C GLY A 189 7.08 -43.43 -7.69
N VAL A 190 6.79 -42.92 -6.48
CA VAL A 190 7.30 -41.63 -6.03
C VAL A 190 8.78 -41.77 -5.63
N VAL A 191 9.65 -40.99 -6.27
CA VAL A 191 11.09 -40.91 -5.95
C VAL A 191 11.33 -39.71 -5.05
N SER A 192 12.17 -39.85 -4.02
CA SER A 192 12.47 -38.77 -3.07
C SER A 192 13.97 -38.44 -3.01
N TYR A 193 14.31 -37.15 -3.10
CA TYR A 193 15.65 -36.59 -2.91
C TYR A 193 15.70 -35.91 -1.54
N LYS A 194 16.64 -36.29 -0.67
CA LYS A 194 16.70 -35.82 0.73
C LYS A 194 18.04 -35.15 1.05
N HIS A 195 18.00 -33.98 1.69
CA HIS A 195 19.20 -33.29 2.19
C HIS A 195 18.83 -32.34 3.34
N ASN A 196 19.50 -32.43 4.51
CA ASN A 196 19.31 -31.57 5.69
C ASN A 196 17.83 -31.31 6.04
N ASP A 197 17.06 -32.37 6.29
CA ASP A 197 15.62 -32.34 6.62
C ASP A 197 14.69 -31.72 5.55
N LYS A 198 15.22 -31.41 4.37
CA LYS A 198 14.45 -31.06 3.18
C LYS A 198 14.30 -32.27 2.28
N VAL A 199 13.10 -32.45 1.74
CA VAL A 199 12.77 -33.54 0.84
C VAL A 199 12.08 -32.98 -0.40
N LEU A 200 12.49 -33.48 -1.56
CA LEU A 200 11.84 -33.23 -2.84
C LEU A 200 11.32 -34.55 -3.38
N TYR A 201 10.04 -34.60 -3.73
CA TYR A 201 9.39 -35.75 -4.33
C TYR A 201 9.16 -35.52 -5.82
N THR A 202 9.38 -36.56 -6.62
CA THR A 202 9.15 -36.57 -8.06
C THR A 202 8.39 -37.82 -8.45
N VAL A 203 7.47 -37.72 -9.40
CA VAL A 203 6.83 -38.88 -10.00
C VAL A 203 6.55 -38.61 -11.47
N ALA A 204 6.80 -39.60 -12.33
CA ALA A 204 6.43 -39.55 -13.73
C ALA A 204 5.25 -40.50 -13.95
N LEU A 205 4.17 -39.94 -14.48
CA LEU A 205 2.94 -40.68 -14.74
C LEU A 205 2.54 -40.56 -16.20
N LYS A 206 2.04 -41.67 -16.71
CA LYS A 206 1.45 -41.80 -18.03
C LYS A 206 0.10 -42.48 -17.86
N LEU A 207 -0.94 -41.72 -18.11
CA LEU A 207 -2.32 -42.15 -18.04
C LEU A 207 -2.77 -42.56 -19.44
N SER A 208 -3.41 -43.73 -19.55
CA SER A 208 -3.92 -44.24 -20.81
C SER A 208 -5.38 -44.67 -20.71
N TYR A 209 -6.18 -44.31 -21.70
CA TYR A 209 -7.60 -44.67 -21.81
C TYR A 209 -7.96 -45.04 -23.23
N GLY A 210 -8.81 -46.06 -23.39
CA GLY A 210 -9.32 -46.50 -24.68
C GLY A 210 -8.60 -47.72 -25.28
N PRO A 211 -9.13 -48.25 -26.39
CA PRO A 211 -8.57 -49.40 -27.09
C PRO A 211 -7.19 -49.08 -27.70
N PRO A 212 -6.32 -50.09 -27.95
CA PRO A 212 -4.98 -49.89 -28.50
C PRO A 212 -4.90 -49.02 -29.77
N GLU A 213 -5.97 -49.03 -30.56
CA GLU A 213 -6.09 -48.34 -31.84
C GLU A 213 -6.44 -46.85 -31.69
N ARG A 214 -7.05 -46.44 -30.57
CA ARG A 214 -7.40 -45.05 -30.21
C ARG A 214 -7.19 -44.84 -28.71
N ARG A 215 -5.93 -44.77 -28.29
CA ARG A 215 -5.56 -44.51 -26.89
C ARG A 215 -5.38 -43.02 -26.65
N LEU A 216 -6.19 -42.46 -25.77
CA LEU A 216 -5.88 -41.20 -25.13
C LEU A 216 -4.71 -41.42 -24.17
N ILE A 217 -3.64 -40.64 -24.35
CA ILE A 217 -2.44 -40.70 -23.52
C ILE A 217 -2.20 -39.30 -22.94
N ALA A 218 -2.12 -39.22 -21.62
CA ALA A 218 -1.75 -38.01 -20.90
C ALA A 218 -0.50 -38.29 -20.06
N GLU A 219 0.55 -37.51 -20.27
CA GLU A 219 1.85 -37.67 -19.61
C GLU A 219 2.13 -36.44 -18.75
N SER A 220 2.64 -36.66 -17.54
CA SER A 220 3.03 -35.58 -16.65
C SER A 220 4.16 -36.02 -15.74
N ARG A 221 5.03 -35.06 -15.42
CA ARG A 221 6.06 -35.22 -14.41
C ARG A 221 5.77 -34.24 -13.28
N MET A 222 5.55 -34.77 -12.08
CA MET A 222 5.28 -33.95 -10.91
C MET A 222 6.55 -33.70 -10.12
N LEU A 223 6.63 -32.51 -9.55
CA LEU A 223 7.69 -32.06 -8.66
C LEU A 223 7.04 -31.42 -7.42
N CYS A 224 7.43 -31.83 -6.22
CA CYS A 224 6.89 -31.23 -5.00
C CYS A 224 7.90 -31.31 -3.86
N ALA A 225 8.19 -30.15 -3.25
CA ALA A 225 9.00 -30.02 -2.05
C ALA A 225 8.12 -29.66 -0.84
N PRO A 226 7.52 -30.64 -0.15
CA PRO A 226 6.71 -30.42 1.04
C PRO A 226 7.64 -30.20 2.24
N GLY A 227 8.07 -28.97 2.42
CA GLY A 227 8.88 -28.59 3.56
C GLY A 227 8.37 -27.28 4.16
N PRO A 228 8.36 -27.13 5.49
CA PRO A 228 8.10 -25.82 6.07
C PRO A 228 9.18 -24.85 5.59
N ALA A 229 8.76 -23.62 5.27
CA ALA A 229 9.71 -22.56 5.04
C ALA A 229 10.42 -22.26 6.37
N ILE A 230 11.75 -22.12 6.34
CA ILE A 230 12.50 -21.77 7.54
C ILE A 230 12.50 -20.25 7.61
N CYS A 231 11.80 -19.72 8.58
CA CYS A 231 11.73 -18.27 8.76
C CYS A 231 12.73 -17.84 9.83
N ASN A 232 13.44 -16.76 9.55
CA ASN A 232 14.19 -16.02 10.55
C ASN A 232 13.64 -14.60 10.65
N ALA A 233 14.23 -13.78 11.52
CA ALA A 233 13.78 -12.41 11.76
C ALA A 233 13.73 -11.51 10.49
N THR A 234 14.53 -11.81 9.47
CA THR A 234 14.78 -10.95 8.29
C THR A 234 14.29 -11.54 6.97
N HIS A 235 14.26 -12.87 6.82
CA HIS A 235 13.93 -13.55 5.58
C HIS A 235 13.35 -14.96 5.81
N MET A 236 12.49 -15.37 4.90
CA MET A 236 11.98 -16.73 4.76
C MET A 236 12.90 -17.51 3.81
N THR A 237 13.34 -18.69 4.22
CA THR A 237 14.23 -19.55 3.44
C THR A 237 13.50 -20.80 2.96
N ILE A 238 13.48 -21.01 1.65
CA ILE A 238 12.95 -22.21 1.00
C ILE A 238 14.13 -22.97 0.41
N GLY A 239 14.31 -24.22 0.83
CA GLY A 239 15.42 -25.07 0.41
C GLY A 239 14.94 -26.30 -0.35
N ILE A 240 15.41 -26.45 -1.58
CA ILE A 240 15.20 -27.61 -2.43
C ILE A 240 16.54 -28.37 -2.51
N PRO A 241 16.58 -29.65 -2.11
CA PRO A 241 17.77 -30.49 -2.21
C PRO A 241 18.36 -30.51 -3.62
N ALA A 242 19.66 -30.77 -3.73
CA ALA A 242 20.30 -30.97 -5.02
C ALA A 242 19.64 -32.16 -5.76
N PHE A 243 19.15 -31.91 -6.97
CA PHE A 243 18.52 -32.89 -7.84
C PHE A 243 18.86 -32.53 -9.31
N PRO A 244 18.69 -33.46 -10.27
CA PRO A 244 19.07 -33.26 -11.68
C PRO A 244 18.12 -32.32 -12.46
N GLY A 245 17.73 -31.19 -11.87
CA GLY A 245 16.92 -30.15 -12.51
C GLY A 245 17.54 -28.75 -12.36
N ILE A 246 17.37 -27.91 -13.39
CA ILE A 246 17.89 -26.53 -13.42
C ILE A 246 16.73 -25.56 -13.24
N LEU A 247 16.81 -24.65 -12.27
CA LEU A 247 15.79 -23.62 -12.05
C LEU A 247 15.82 -22.61 -13.20
N MET A 248 14.69 -22.46 -13.90
CA MET A 248 14.56 -21.58 -15.08
C MET A 248 13.78 -20.30 -14.77
N ALA A 249 12.76 -20.38 -13.91
CA ALA A 249 11.92 -19.23 -13.57
C ALA A 249 11.33 -19.34 -12.16
N VAL A 250 11.10 -18.16 -11.57
CA VAL A 250 10.41 -17.98 -10.29
C VAL A 250 9.25 -17.02 -10.52
N ASP A 251 8.03 -17.50 -10.33
CA ASP A 251 6.84 -16.65 -10.34
C ASP A 251 6.33 -16.47 -8.91
N VAL A 252 6.03 -15.22 -8.56
CA VAL A 252 5.38 -14.86 -7.31
C VAL A 252 3.98 -14.36 -7.65
N GLU A 253 2.97 -15.04 -7.11
CA GLU A 253 1.57 -14.80 -7.46
C GLU A 253 1.33 -14.97 -8.97
N ASN A 254 1.08 -13.87 -9.70
CA ASN A 254 0.88 -13.85 -11.15
C ASN A 254 2.01 -13.10 -11.89
N LYS A 255 3.12 -12.80 -11.22
CA LYS A 255 4.25 -12.06 -11.79
C LYS A 255 5.45 -12.99 -11.97
N THR A 256 5.85 -13.18 -13.22
CA THR A 256 7.12 -13.84 -13.56
C THR A 256 8.27 -12.89 -13.27
N ILE A 257 9.20 -13.31 -12.42
CA ILE A 257 10.38 -12.53 -12.06
C ILE A 257 11.55 -13.06 -12.88
N PRO A 258 12.16 -12.23 -13.75
CA PRO A 258 13.38 -12.59 -14.46
C PRO A 258 14.50 -12.97 -13.48
N MET A 259 15.29 -13.98 -13.81
CA MET A 259 16.34 -14.51 -12.91
C MET A 259 17.38 -13.45 -12.51
N ASP A 260 17.63 -12.46 -13.36
CA ASP A 260 18.51 -11.30 -13.13
C ASP A 260 17.93 -10.26 -12.17
N GLN A 261 16.60 -10.22 -12.00
CA GLN A 261 15.90 -9.22 -11.18
C GLN A 261 15.43 -9.77 -9.82
N LEU A 262 15.79 -11.02 -9.48
CA LEU A 262 15.36 -11.65 -8.23
C LEU A 262 15.75 -10.82 -7.00
N GLN A 263 16.99 -10.31 -6.96
CA GLN A 263 17.51 -9.56 -5.82
C GLN A 263 16.80 -8.20 -5.62
N GLU A 264 16.47 -7.50 -6.70
CA GLU A 264 15.70 -6.25 -6.65
C GLU A 264 14.27 -6.47 -6.15
N ASN A 265 13.70 -7.64 -6.42
CA ASN A 265 12.40 -8.07 -5.91
C ASN A 265 12.51 -8.76 -4.53
N GLY A 266 13.64 -8.62 -3.83
CA GLY A 266 13.83 -9.10 -2.46
C GLY A 266 14.01 -10.62 -2.32
N ILE A 267 14.40 -11.32 -3.39
CA ILE A 267 14.66 -12.76 -3.41
C ILE A 267 16.15 -12.98 -3.72
N ASN A 268 16.90 -13.53 -2.77
CA ASN A 268 18.29 -13.93 -3.00
C ASN A 268 18.35 -15.44 -3.27
N LEU A 269 19.06 -15.84 -4.33
CA LEU A 269 19.15 -17.21 -4.81
C LEU A 269 20.56 -17.77 -4.61
N ASP A 270 20.66 -18.92 -3.93
CA ASP A 270 21.89 -19.69 -3.79
C ASP A 270 21.71 -21.09 -4.40
N THR A 271 22.58 -21.47 -5.34
CA THR A 271 22.55 -22.74 -6.08
C THR A 271 23.70 -23.69 -5.73
N HIS A 272 24.58 -23.36 -4.78
CA HIS A 272 25.82 -24.13 -4.52
C HIS A 272 25.59 -25.54 -3.97
N ARG A 273 24.47 -25.80 -3.27
CA ARG A 273 24.14 -27.09 -2.65
C ARG A 273 22.66 -27.45 -2.85
N GLY A 274 22.19 -27.30 -4.08
CA GLY A 274 20.76 -27.28 -4.39
C GLY A 274 20.23 -25.85 -4.43
N VAL A 275 18.91 -25.69 -4.58
CA VAL A 275 18.28 -24.37 -4.74
C VAL A 275 17.82 -23.85 -3.39
N ARG A 276 18.38 -22.73 -2.94
CA ARG A 276 17.95 -22.01 -1.74
C ARG A 276 17.48 -20.62 -2.12
N LEU A 277 16.23 -20.32 -1.80
CA LEU A 277 15.60 -19.02 -2.01
C LEU A 277 15.46 -18.33 -0.65
N HIS A 278 16.09 -17.18 -0.49
CA HIS A 278 15.96 -16.31 0.67
C HIS A 278 15.08 -15.11 0.31
N ILE A 279 13.84 -15.15 0.78
CA ILE A 279 12.79 -14.16 0.48
C ILE A 279 12.73 -13.16 1.64
N SER A 280 12.99 -11.88 1.36
CA SER A 280 12.94 -10.81 2.35
C SER A 280 11.55 -10.68 2.98
N ARG A 281 11.51 -10.42 4.29
CA ARG A 281 10.25 -10.24 5.04
C ARG A 281 9.39 -9.10 4.51
N GLY A 282 10.00 -8.07 3.89
CA GLY A 282 9.27 -6.95 3.27
C GLY A 282 8.40 -7.35 2.07
N VAL A 283 8.59 -8.55 1.51
CA VAL A 283 7.84 -9.07 0.35
C VAL A 283 6.74 -10.05 0.80
N LEU A 284 6.78 -10.51 2.06
CA LEU A 284 5.83 -11.47 2.60
C LEU A 284 4.54 -10.78 3.05
N LYS A 285 3.41 -11.49 2.92
CA LYS A 285 2.15 -11.05 3.50
C LYS A 285 2.07 -11.49 4.96
N SER A 286 1.36 -10.71 5.76
CA SER A 286 1.10 -11.01 7.17
C SER A 286 -0.41 -11.10 7.42
N ARG A 287 -0.86 -12.13 8.15
CA ARG A 287 -2.24 -12.24 8.63
C ARG A 287 -2.33 -12.03 10.14
N LEU A 288 -3.39 -11.36 10.59
CA LEU A 288 -3.73 -11.22 12.01
C LEU A 288 -4.19 -12.58 12.58
N PRO A 289 -3.91 -12.86 13.85
CA PRO A 289 -4.10 -14.19 14.44
C PRO A 289 -5.56 -14.67 14.37
N GLY A 290 -5.74 -15.91 13.90
CA GLY A 290 -6.93 -16.72 14.12
C GLY A 290 -6.73 -17.68 15.31
N GLU A 291 -7.79 -18.39 15.72
CA GLU A 291 -7.94 -19.20 16.95
C GLU A 291 -6.81 -20.21 17.29
N SER A 292 -5.81 -20.41 16.42
CA SER A 292 -4.71 -21.37 16.62
C SER A 292 -3.32 -20.75 16.89
N CYS A 293 -3.11 -19.43 16.72
CA CYS A 293 -1.79 -18.81 16.95
C CYS A 293 -1.93 -17.43 17.60
N SER A 294 -1.06 -17.12 18.58
CA SER A 294 -1.05 -15.82 19.28
C SER A 294 -0.11 -14.76 18.66
N GLY A 295 0.65 -15.12 17.62
CA GLY A 295 1.62 -14.27 16.93
C GLY A 295 1.24 -13.87 15.50
N LEU A 296 2.07 -13.06 14.85
CA LEU A 296 1.95 -12.66 13.44
C LEU A 296 2.45 -13.78 12.52
N GLU A 297 1.58 -14.30 11.67
CA GLU A 297 1.93 -15.35 10.72
C GLU A 297 2.29 -14.76 9.35
N TYR A 298 3.52 -15.01 8.91
CA TYR A 298 4.03 -14.60 7.61
C TYR A 298 3.87 -15.72 6.59
N TYR A 299 3.32 -15.38 5.43
CA TYR A 299 3.08 -16.34 4.36
C TYR A 299 3.28 -15.70 2.98
N MET A 300 3.46 -16.55 1.98
CA MET A 300 3.44 -16.16 0.58
C MET A 300 2.26 -16.80 -0.13
N SER A 301 1.42 -16.00 -0.79
CA SER A 301 0.16 -16.46 -1.39
C SER A 301 0.33 -17.52 -2.47
N SER A 302 1.38 -17.44 -3.30
CA SER A 302 1.71 -18.47 -4.28
C SER A 302 3.14 -18.26 -4.77
N LEU A 303 3.95 -19.30 -4.67
CA LEU A 303 5.30 -19.34 -5.22
C LEU A 303 5.38 -20.49 -6.23
N LYS A 304 5.64 -20.14 -7.49
CA LYS A 304 5.79 -21.11 -8.58
C LYS A 304 7.24 -21.17 -9.03
N LEU A 305 7.79 -22.37 -9.04
CA LEU A 305 9.17 -22.65 -9.41
C LEU A 305 9.18 -23.57 -10.62
N ALA A 306 9.81 -23.13 -11.71
CA ALA A 306 9.91 -23.88 -12.96
C ALA A 306 11.32 -24.43 -13.14
N PHE A 307 11.43 -25.73 -13.37
CA PHE A 307 12.69 -26.44 -13.55
C PHE A 307 12.73 -27.10 -14.93
N HIS A 308 13.90 -27.07 -15.55
CA HIS A 308 14.20 -27.94 -16.68
C HIS A 308 14.68 -29.30 -16.15
N PHE A 309 13.92 -30.36 -16.42
CA PHE A 309 14.16 -31.71 -15.90
C PHE A 309 13.78 -32.77 -16.92
N HIS A 310 14.70 -33.70 -17.25
CA HIS A 310 14.52 -34.74 -18.27
C HIS A 310 14.07 -34.23 -19.66
N GLY A 311 14.53 -33.04 -20.07
CA GLY A 311 14.19 -32.46 -21.38
C GLY A 311 12.86 -31.71 -21.43
N GLU A 312 12.13 -31.64 -20.32
CA GLU A 312 10.84 -30.94 -20.20
C GLU A 312 10.92 -29.83 -19.16
N THR A 313 10.02 -28.84 -19.27
CA THR A 313 9.88 -27.79 -18.25
C THR A 313 8.77 -28.21 -17.28
N VAL A 314 9.15 -28.50 -16.04
CA VAL A 314 8.25 -28.93 -14.97
C VAL A 314 8.13 -27.81 -13.94
N ALA A 315 6.91 -27.40 -13.63
CA ALA A 315 6.65 -26.36 -12.63
C ALA A 315 5.95 -26.92 -11.40
N MET A 316 6.32 -26.41 -10.23
CA MET A 316 5.61 -26.67 -8.98
C MET A 316 5.13 -25.36 -8.35
N VAL A 317 3.94 -25.38 -7.78
CA VAL A 317 3.34 -24.28 -7.03
C VAL A 317 3.28 -24.69 -5.56
N MET A 318 3.82 -23.84 -4.69
CA MET A 318 3.78 -24.03 -3.26
C MET A 318 3.28 -22.78 -2.55
N HIS A 319 2.71 -22.98 -1.37
CA HIS A 319 2.17 -21.92 -0.51
C HIS A 319 2.98 -21.94 0.79
N PRO A 320 4.19 -21.33 0.80
CA PRO A 320 5.07 -21.40 1.95
C PRO A 320 4.49 -20.55 3.09
N GLU A 321 4.30 -21.20 4.22
CA GLU A 321 3.90 -20.59 5.47
C GLU A 321 5.05 -20.74 6.48
N CYS A 322 5.35 -19.67 7.21
CA CYS A 322 6.24 -19.77 8.36
C CYS A 322 5.54 -20.59 9.45
N PRO A 323 6.20 -21.57 10.08
CA PRO A 323 5.65 -22.20 11.26
C PRO A 323 5.38 -21.10 12.31
N CYS A 324 4.19 -21.11 12.91
CA CYS A 324 3.96 -20.31 14.12
C CYS A 324 5.03 -20.74 15.13
N GLU A 325 5.96 -19.87 15.47
CA GLU A 325 6.78 -20.10 16.65
C GLU A 325 5.80 -20.12 17.83
N GLN A 326 5.48 -21.33 18.29
CA GLN A 326 5.01 -21.54 19.64
C GLN A 326 6.16 -21.17 20.56
N HIS A 327 6.42 -19.88 20.70
CA HIS A 327 7.02 -19.38 21.92
C HIS A 327 5.92 -19.47 22.96
N THR A 328 5.74 -20.67 23.52
CA THR A 328 5.32 -20.76 24.92
C THR A 328 6.50 -20.18 25.69
N PRO A 329 6.43 -18.95 26.24
CA PRO A 329 7.48 -18.48 27.12
C PRO A 329 7.62 -19.51 28.23
N LEU A 330 8.85 -19.90 28.58
CA LEU A 330 9.08 -20.62 29.83
C LEU A 330 8.60 -19.71 30.95
N ALA A 331 7.39 -19.96 31.43
CA ALA A 331 6.89 -19.39 32.67
C ALA A 331 7.88 -19.80 33.76
N ALA A 332 8.38 -18.81 34.51
CA ALA A 332 9.34 -19.00 35.59
C ALA A 332 9.08 -20.28 36.40
N VAL A 333 10.09 -21.13 36.57
CA VAL A 333 10.02 -22.42 37.28
C VAL A 333 10.79 -22.31 38.60
N CYS A 334 10.20 -22.80 39.67
CA CYS A 334 10.84 -22.87 40.99
C CYS A 334 11.19 -24.32 41.29
N THR A 335 12.46 -24.62 41.50
CA THR A 335 12.92 -25.99 41.78
C THR A 335 12.87 -26.28 43.28
N GLN A 336 12.59 -27.54 43.63
CA GLN A 336 12.66 -28.01 45.03
C GLN A 336 14.09 -27.94 45.58
N ASP A 337 15.10 -27.86 44.70
CA ASP A 337 16.52 -27.71 45.04
C ASP A 337 16.88 -26.29 45.52
N GLY A 338 15.90 -25.38 45.59
CA GLY A 338 16.08 -24.05 46.15
C GLY A 338 16.49 -22.98 45.15
N TYR A 339 16.09 -23.12 43.88
CA TYR A 339 16.36 -22.15 42.82
C TYR A 339 15.09 -21.66 42.11
N MET A 340 15.20 -20.49 41.51
CA MET A 340 14.21 -19.83 40.69
C MET A 340 14.81 -19.64 39.28
N ASP A 341 14.24 -20.33 38.31
CA ASP A 341 14.67 -20.34 36.91
C ASP A 341 13.67 -19.60 36.05
N PHE A 342 14.13 -18.60 35.29
CA PHE A 342 13.23 -17.86 34.39
C PHE A 342 13.96 -17.28 33.19
N GLU A 343 13.18 -17.09 32.13
CA GLU A 343 13.63 -16.58 30.84
C GLU A 343 13.09 -15.17 30.60
N ILE A 344 13.93 -14.31 30.01
CA ILE A 344 13.55 -12.97 29.55
C ILE A 344 13.92 -12.84 28.07
N LEU A 345 12.94 -12.45 27.26
CA LEU A 345 13.08 -12.24 25.82
C LEU A 345 13.27 -10.74 25.51
N ALA A 346 14.10 -10.41 24.52
CA ALA A 346 14.31 -9.03 24.06
C ALA A 346 13.00 -8.40 23.56
N GLU A 347 12.11 -9.20 22.97
CA GLU A 347 10.80 -8.79 22.48
C GLU A 347 9.73 -8.58 23.57
N SER A 348 10.09 -8.73 24.84
CA SER A 348 9.17 -8.49 25.97
C SER A 348 8.77 -7.02 26.10
N THR A 349 9.48 -6.10 25.44
CA THR A 349 9.15 -4.67 25.38
C THR A 349 9.21 -4.14 23.95
N THR A 350 8.51 -3.03 23.70
CA THR A 350 8.65 -2.21 22.49
C THR A 350 9.07 -0.80 22.89
N PRO A 351 10.27 -0.31 22.51
CA PRO A 351 11.31 -0.95 21.68
C PRO A 351 11.95 -2.19 22.36
N LEU A 352 12.67 -2.99 21.56
CA LEU A 352 13.34 -4.22 22.03
C LEU A 352 14.21 -3.95 23.25
N LEU A 353 14.08 -4.80 24.27
CA LEU A 353 14.81 -4.73 25.52
C LEU A 353 16.30 -5.01 25.28
N ASP A 354 17.16 -4.09 25.72
CA ASP A 354 18.60 -4.36 25.76
C ASP A 354 18.91 -5.33 26.90
N LEU A 355 19.13 -6.59 26.56
CA LEU A 355 19.39 -7.67 27.51
C LEU A 355 20.72 -7.49 28.27
N ASP A 356 21.64 -6.63 27.80
CA ASP A 356 22.88 -6.30 28.52
C ASP A 356 22.65 -5.39 29.73
N THR A 357 21.49 -4.74 29.80
CA THR A 357 21.13 -3.82 30.88
C THR A 357 20.43 -4.52 32.05
N LEU A 358 20.12 -5.81 31.91
CA LEU A 358 19.38 -6.58 32.91
C LEU A 358 20.20 -6.81 34.19
N ARG A 359 19.60 -6.49 35.34
CA ARG A 359 20.19 -6.68 36.66
C ARG A 359 19.17 -7.22 37.65
N LEU A 360 19.56 -8.21 38.44
CA LEU A 360 18.77 -8.66 39.59
C LEU A 360 18.84 -7.63 40.74
N ARG A 361 18.05 -7.86 41.80
CA ARG A 361 18.13 -7.07 43.06
C ARG A 361 19.57 -7.00 43.59
N ASP A 362 20.32 -8.08 43.46
CA ASP A 362 21.77 -8.09 43.68
C ASP A 362 22.51 -7.99 42.34
N PRO A 363 23.24 -6.89 42.07
CA PRO A 363 23.94 -6.67 40.81
C PRO A 363 25.16 -7.59 40.61
N VAL A 364 25.61 -8.31 41.64
CA VAL A 364 26.68 -9.32 41.53
C VAL A 364 26.20 -10.54 40.73
N CYS A 365 24.90 -10.84 40.81
CA CYS A 365 24.31 -11.98 40.14
C CYS A 365 24.08 -11.67 38.66
N ARG A 366 24.74 -12.47 37.82
CA ARG A 366 24.66 -12.38 36.36
C ARG A 366 23.74 -13.45 35.80
N PRO A 367 23.26 -13.28 34.57
CA PRO A 367 22.51 -14.33 33.91
C PRO A 367 23.36 -15.60 33.73
N ALA A 368 22.71 -16.76 33.87
CA ALA A 368 23.36 -18.06 33.73
C ALA A 368 23.70 -18.37 32.28
N TYR A 369 22.86 -17.92 31.34
CA TYR A 369 23.08 -18.07 29.92
C TYR A 369 22.52 -16.88 29.14
N LYS A 370 23.23 -16.48 28.10
CA LYS A 370 22.81 -15.45 27.14
C LYS A 370 22.91 -16.03 25.74
N SER A 371 21.85 -15.87 24.95
CA SER A 371 21.85 -16.34 23.57
C SER A 371 22.87 -15.57 22.71
N PRO A 372 23.61 -16.24 21.81
CA PRO A 372 24.53 -15.58 20.88
C PRO A 372 23.85 -14.55 19.96
N LEU A 373 22.54 -14.67 19.76
CA LEU A 373 21.73 -13.76 18.93
C LEU A 373 21.20 -12.54 19.72
N ASN A 374 21.48 -12.45 21.02
CA ASN A 374 20.99 -11.40 21.93
C ASN A 374 19.46 -11.26 21.97
N ASP A 375 18.74 -12.35 21.73
CA ASP A 375 17.27 -12.44 21.69
C ASP A 375 16.68 -12.91 23.03
N ARG A 376 17.45 -13.67 23.83
CA ARG A 376 17.01 -14.20 25.14
C ARG A 376 18.14 -14.32 26.16
N VAL A 377 17.74 -14.23 27.43
CA VAL A 377 18.60 -14.42 28.60
C VAL A 377 17.90 -15.34 29.62
N TRP A 378 18.68 -16.24 30.22
CA TRP A 378 18.26 -17.15 31.29
C TRP A 378 18.90 -16.79 32.62
N PHE A 379 18.07 -16.76 33.66
CA PHE A 379 18.49 -16.58 35.04
C PHE A 379 18.27 -17.87 35.84
N HIS A 380 19.29 -18.24 36.60
CA HIS A 380 19.27 -19.33 37.58
C HIS A 380 19.61 -18.72 38.94
N VAL A 381 18.59 -18.47 39.76
CA VAL A 381 18.71 -17.62 40.95
C VAL A 381 18.46 -18.44 42.22
N PRO A 382 19.41 -18.49 43.18
CA PRO A 382 19.18 -19.17 44.45
C PRO A 382 18.14 -18.43 45.30
N LEU A 383 17.21 -19.17 45.91
CA LEU A 383 16.15 -18.61 46.76
C LEU A 383 16.68 -17.92 48.02
N ASN A 384 17.87 -18.30 48.48
CA ASN A 384 18.56 -17.73 49.66
C ASN A 384 19.64 -16.69 49.29
N GLY A 385 19.78 -16.33 48.01
CA GLY A 385 20.82 -15.44 47.52
C GLY A 385 20.32 -14.43 46.48
N CYS A 386 21.24 -13.69 45.86
CA CYS A 386 20.94 -12.74 44.77
C CYS A 386 19.86 -11.69 45.07
N GLY A 387 19.71 -11.31 46.35
CA GLY A 387 18.75 -10.32 46.79
C GLY A 387 17.29 -10.82 46.82
N THR A 388 17.05 -12.13 46.71
CA THR A 388 15.72 -12.75 46.87
C THR A 388 15.18 -12.46 48.27
N ARG A 389 13.95 -11.96 48.34
CA ARG A 389 13.22 -11.72 49.59
C ARG A 389 12.26 -12.87 49.85
N PHE A 390 11.99 -13.17 51.10
CA PHE A 390 10.97 -14.14 51.45
C PHE A 390 10.09 -13.68 52.59
N TRP A 391 8.85 -14.16 52.61
CA TRP A 391 7.91 -13.97 53.71
C TRP A 391 6.99 -15.18 53.84
N PHE A 392 6.36 -15.29 55.01
CA PHE A 392 5.37 -16.32 55.30
C PHE A 392 3.98 -15.71 55.18
N ASP A 393 3.09 -16.39 54.45
CA ASP A 393 1.66 -16.09 54.37
C ASP A 393 0.88 -17.37 54.72
N GLY A 394 0.45 -17.48 55.97
CA GLY A 394 -0.14 -18.70 56.52
C GLY A 394 0.85 -19.88 56.48
N GLU A 395 0.46 -20.98 55.82
CA GLU A 395 1.29 -22.18 55.62
C GLU A 395 2.14 -22.13 54.34
N LYS A 396 2.18 -20.98 53.66
CA LYS A 396 2.95 -20.78 52.43
C LYS A 396 4.16 -19.90 52.68
N ILE A 397 5.31 -20.29 52.16
CA ILE A 397 6.48 -19.42 52.05
C ILE A 397 6.57 -18.87 50.63
N HIS A 398 6.67 -17.55 50.54
CA HIS A 398 6.81 -16.82 49.29
C HIS A 398 8.24 -16.34 49.14
N TYR A 399 8.82 -16.51 47.96
CA TYR A 399 10.11 -15.96 47.57
C TYR A 399 9.93 -15.03 46.38
N GLU A 400 10.51 -13.84 46.44
CA GLU A 400 10.38 -12.79 45.44
C GLU A 400 11.76 -12.30 45.02
N ASN A 401 12.01 -12.27 43.72
CA ASN A 401 13.14 -11.56 43.13
C ASN A 401 12.64 -10.58 42.06
N GLU A 402 13.43 -9.54 41.80
CA GLU A 402 13.07 -8.47 40.87
C GLU A 402 14.24 -8.26 39.90
N VAL A 403 13.93 -8.23 38.61
CA VAL A 403 14.86 -7.92 37.53
C VAL A 403 14.57 -6.52 37.04
N ARG A 404 15.61 -5.71 36.93
CA ARG A 404 15.56 -4.33 36.45
C ARG A 404 16.31 -4.21 35.14
N ALA A 405 15.75 -3.46 34.20
CA ALA A 405 16.46 -3.02 33.01
C ALA A 405 16.46 -1.49 32.96
N LEU A 406 17.64 -0.91 32.72
CA LEU A 406 17.81 0.53 32.53
C LEU A 406 18.01 0.78 31.05
N SER A 407 17.04 1.38 30.38
CA SER A 407 17.23 1.88 29.02
C SER A 407 18.16 3.10 29.07
N THR A 408 19.44 2.93 28.75
CA THR A 408 20.38 4.06 28.68
C THR A 408 20.41 4.67 27.29
N ASP A 409 19.98 5.93 27.18
CA ASP A 409 20.16 6.73 25.97
C ASP A 409 21.65 7.09 25.77
N LEU A 410 22.20 6.80 24.58
CA LEU A 410 23.49 7.33 24.10
C LEU A 410 23.21 8.26 22.89
N PRO A 411 23.72 9.52 22.88
CA PRO A 411 24.76 10.07 23.73
C PRO A 411 24.24 10.79 24.99
N LEU A 412 25.07 10.78 26.03
CA LEU A 412 24.88 11.47 27.32
C LEU A 412 24.78 12.99 27.10
N GLY A 413 23.57 13.53 27.02
CA GLY A 413 23.38 14.97 26.87
C GLY A 413 21.94 15.45 26.86
N ARG A 414 21.43 15.79 28.05
CA ARG A 414 20.36 16.79 28.35
C ARG A 414 18.91 16.33 28.52
N ILE A 415 18.59 15.05 28.36
CA ILE A 415 17.32 14.44 28.84
C ILE A 415 17.57 12.95 29.13
N SER A 416 16.94 12.39 30.17
CA SER A 416 16.88 10.94 30.39
C SER A 416 15.42 10.50 30.21
N ARG A 417 15.20 9.50 29.36
CA ARG A 417 13.90 8.85 29.15
C ARG A 417 13.89 7.48 29.80
N ASP A 418 14.47 7.37 31.00
CA ASP A 418 14.66 6.11 31.70
C ASP A 418 13.29 5.50 32.06
N SER A 419 12.74 4.65 31.18
CA SER A 419 11.72 3.69 31.57
C SER A 419 12.46 2.49 32.18
N GLU A 420 12.44 2.40 33.51
CA GLU A 420 12.96 1.23 34.22
C GLU A 420 11.95 0.10 34.06
N LEU A 421 12.29 -0.93 33.27
CA LEU A 421 11.52 -2.17 33.27
C LEU A 421 11.77 -2.86 34.61
N ARG A 422 10.70 -3.20 35.33
CA ARG A 422 10.77 -3.96 36.59
C ARG A 422 9.92 -5.21 36.44
N LEU A 423 10.59 -6.35 36.36
CA LEU A 423 9.97 -7.65 36.29
C LEU A 423 10.08 -8.33 37.66
N THR A 424 8.95 -8.59 38.31
CA THR A 424 8.90 -9.29 39.59
C THR A 424 8.59 -10.77 39.35
N VAL A 425 9.43 -11.65 39.88
CA VAL A 425 9.27 -13.11 39.81
C VAL A 425 9.01 -13.62 41.23
N MET A 426 7.93 -14.38 41.41
CA MET A 426 7.50 -14.89 42.71
C MET A 426 7.30 -16.41 42.68
N CYS A 427 7.93 -17.10 43.62
CA CYS A 427 7.73 -18.51 43.91
C CYS A 427 6.94 -18.66 45.21
N SER A 428 5.98 -19.56 45.27
CA SER A 428 5.27 -19.91 46.51
C SER A 428 5.34 -21.40 46.76
N PHE A 429 5.80 -21.80 47.95
CA PHE A 429 5.85 -23.18 48.39
C PHE A 429 4.86 -23.37 49.55
N SER A 430 3.89 -24.27 49.41
CA SER A 430 3.15 -24.82 50.56
C SER A 430 3.86 -26.07 51.05
N ASN A 431 3.66 -26.44 52.33
CA ASN A 431 4.12 -27.71 52.87
C ASN A 431 3.47 -28.87 52.09
N GLY A 432 4.11 -29.32 51.01
CA GLY A 432 3.73 -30.50 50.24
C GLY A 432 3.76 -30.35 48.72
N ASP A 433 3.43 -29.17 48.17
CA ASP A 433 3.37 -28.95 46.72
C ASP A 433 3.72 -27.50 46.36
N ALA A 434 4.68 -27.30 45.45
CA ALA A 434 5.05 -25.98 44.96
C ALA A 434 3.97 -25.46 43.99
N SER A 435 2.87 -24.88 44.51
CA SER A 435 1.89 -24.22 43.66
C SER A 435 2.45 -22.87 43.17
N LEU A 436 2.77 -22.77 41.90
CA LEU A 436 3.27 -21.56 41.24
C LEU A 436 2.12 -20.57 40.98
N THR A 437 2.20 -19.35 41.50
CA THR A 437 1.39 -18.22 41.02
C THR A 437 2.35 -17.12 40.56
N VAL A 438 2.69 -17.12 39.28
CA VAL A 438 3.47 -16.05 38.67
C VAL A 438 2.54 -14.86 38.45
N LYS A 439 2.67 -13.83 39.29
CA LYS A 439 2.08 -12.53 39.02
C LYS A 439 3.14 -11.65 38.37
N VAL A 440 3.20 -11.67 37.04
CA VAL A 440 3.95 -10.67 36.28
C VAL A 440 3.15 -9.37 36.33
N ASP A 441 3.34 -8.59 37.40
CA ASP A 441 2.95 -7.18 37.38
C ASP A 441 3.99 -6.43 36.54
N ASN A 442 3.90 -6.58 35.21
CA ASN A 442 4.27 -5.47 34.36
C ASN A 442 3.27 -4.39 34.75
N LEU A 443 3.69 -3.36 35.48
CA LEU A 443 2.94 -2.11 35.41
C LEU A 443 2.79 -1.88 33.91
N PRO A 444 1.56 -1.89 33.36
CA PRO A 444 1.41 -1.55 31.97
C PRO A 444 2.16 -0.23 31.83
N PRO A 445 3.02 -0.05 30.81
CA PRO A 445 3.21 1.32 30.35
C PRO A 445 1.80 1.85 30.25
N LEU A 446 1.49 2.95 30.97
CA LEU A 446 0.19 3.62 30.85
C LEU A 446 -0.20 3.45 29.39
N PRO A 447 -1.30 2.72 29.08
CA PRO A 447 -1.64 2.42 27.68
C PRO A 447 -1.42 3.73 26.96
N PRO A 448 -0.62 3.76 25.86
CA PRO A 448 -0.29 5.02 25.22
C PRO A 448 -1.60 5.75 25.19
N ALA A 449 -1.65 6.90 25.85
CA ALA A 449 -2.87 7.65 25.90
C ALA A 449 -3.04 8.17 24.48
N VAL A 450 -3.45 7.29 23.57
CA VAL A 450 -4.27 7.59 22.42
C VAL A 450 -5.65 7.88 23.01
N ASN A 451 -5.68 8.89 23.87
CA ASN A 451 -6.61 9.94 23.63
C ASN A 451 -6.31 10.32 22.17
N GLN A 452 -7.18 9.95 21.23
CA GLN A 452 -7.41 10.78 20.07
C GLN A 452 -7.88 12.15 20.62
N GLY A 453 -6.93 12.89 21.19
CA GLY A 453 -7.14 14.20 21.73
C GLY A 453 -7.09 15.12 20.54
N SER A 454 -8.25 15.69 20.20
CA SER A 454 -8.37 16.81 19.27
C SER A 454 -7.18 17.76 19.43
N LEU A 455 -6.35 17.85 18.40
CA LEU A 455 -5.28 18.84 18.33
C LEU A 455 -5.96 20.20 18.14
N SER A 456 -5.95 21.02 19.17
CA SER A 456 -6.54 22.37 19.10
C SER A 456 -5.52 23.30 18.46
N LEU A 457 -5.74 23.65 17.19
CA LEU A 457 -4.91 24.57 16.43
C LEU A 457 -5.57 25.95 16.40
N VAL A 458 -4.76 27.01 16.42
CA VAL A 458 -5.24 28.37 16.21
C VAL A 458 -4.33 29.12 15.25
N LEU A 459 -4.95 29.84 14.32
CA LEU A 459 -4.29 30.84 13.48
C LEU A 459 -4.60 32.23 14.04
N LEU A 460 -3.56 32.97 14.41
CA LEU A 460 -3.62 34.29 15.01
C LEU A 460 -2.96 35.31 14.12
N SER A 461 -3.46 36.54 14.13
CA SER A 461 -2.87 37.68 13.46
C SER A 461 -2.35 38.70 14.48
N TYR A 462 -1.25 39.36 14.14
CA TYR A 462 -0.57 40.33 15.00
C TYR A 462 -0.42 41.68 14.30
N PRO A 463 -0.43 42.79 15.05
CA PRO A 463 -0.24 44.13 14.50
C PRO A 463 1.19 44.37 14.01
N GLU A 464 2.18 43.74 14.66
CA GLU A 464 3.61 43.99 14.49
C GLU A 464 4.42 42.68 14.50
N ASP A 465 5.67 42.74 14.02
CA ASP A 465 6.66 41.67 13.99
C ASP A 465 7.16 41.20 15.37
N SER A 466 6.72 41.88 16.44
CA SER A 466 7.05 41.52 17.82
C SER A 466 6.23 40.34 18.36
N PHE A 467 5.12 39.97 17.69
CA PHE A 467 4.21 38.88 18.06
C PHE A 467 3.81 38.87 19.55
N ARG A 468 3.58 40.06 20.14
CA ARG A 468 3.27 40.20 21.57
C ARG A 468 1.80 40.00 21.90
N GLN A 469 0.92 40.68 21.18
CA GLN A 469 -0.53 40.65 21.43
C GLN A 469 -1.27 40.42 20.11
N PRO A 470 -2.00 39.30 19.96
CA PRO A 470 -2.79 39.05 18.76
C PRO A 470 -4.03 39.93 18.73
N TYR A 471 -4.59 40.12 17.53
CA TYR A 471 -5.89 40.76 17.35
C TYR A 471 -7.00 39.96 18.04
N ARG A 472 -7.93 40.68 18.67
CA ARG A 472 -9.11 40.11 19.32
C ARG A 472 -10.29 40.03 18.35
N GLU A 473 -11.30 39.21 18.69
CA GLU A 473 -12.49 39.00 17.83
C GLU A 473 -13.26 40.29 17.55
N ASP A 474 -13.31 41.22 18.50
CA ASP A 474 -13.94 42.55 18.38
C ASP A 474 -13.15 43.52 17.47
N GLN A 475 -11.95 43.15 17.04
CA GLN A 475 -11.07 43.98 16.22
C GLN A 475 -11.08 43.59 14.73
N TYR A 476 -11.88 42.59 14.36
CA TYR A 476 -12.10 42.21 12.96
C TYR A 476 -13.25 43.03 12.35
N PRO A 477 -13.18 43.39 11.04
CA PRO A 477 -12.13 43.05 10.09
C PRO A 477 -10.86 43.89 10.28
N ILE A 478 -9.70 43.24 10.17
CA ILE A 478 -8.41 43.95 10.27
C ILE A 478 -8.19 44.71 8.97
N VAL A 479 -7.97 46.01 9.04
CA VAL A 479 -7.66 46.83 7.86
C VAL A 479 -6.15 46.78 7.58
N ARG A 480 -5.79 46.45 6.35
CA ARG A 480 -4.42 46.58 5.84
C ARG A 480 -4.42 47.17 4.44
N TYR A 481 -3.43 48.00 4.17
CA TYR A 481 -3.23 48.53 2.82
C TYR A 481 -2.38 47.55 2.01
N LEU A 482 -2.50 47.56 0.68
CA LEU A 482 -1.69 46.71 -0.20
C LEU A 482 -0.20 46.85 0.10
N ARG A 483 0.54 45.75 -0.04
CA ARG A 483 1.98 45.61 0.27
C ARG A 483 2.36 45.78 1.75
N GLN A 484 1.44 46.20 2.62
CA GLN A 484 1.72 46.19 4.05
C GLN A 484 1.81 44.75 4.56
N PRO A 485 2.68 44.49 5.55
CA PRO A 485 2.76 43.17 6.13
C PRO A 485 1.55 42.86 7.02
N ILE A 486 1.10 41.61 6.96
CA ILE A 486 0.31 40.98 8.00
C ILE A 486 1.14 39.86 8.63
N PHE A 487 1.22 39.89 9.96
CA PHE A 487 1.98 38.92 10.75
C PHE A 487 1.02 37.85 11.26
N LEU A 488 1.28 36.60 10.88
CA LEU A 488 0.43 35.47 11.21
C LEU A 488 1.23 34.45 12.04
N GLU A 489 0.61 33.87 13.06
CA GLU A 489 1.17 32.80 13.87
C GLU A 489 0.19 31.63 13.90
N VAL A 490 0.65 30.45 13.51
CA VAL A 490 -0.07 29.20 13.75
C VAL A 490 0.48 28.59 15.03
N GLN A 491 -0.41 28.24 15.95
CA GLN A 491 -0.04 27.70 17.26
C GLN A 491 -0.85 26.45 17.61
N VAL A 492 -0.18 25.45 18.15
CA VAL A 492 -0.83 24.32 18.85
C VAL A 492 -1.17 24.73 20.28
N LEU A 493 -2.41 24.50 20.69
CA LEU A 493 -2.91 24.75 22.05
C LEU A 493 -2.89 23.48 22.89
N ASN A 494 -2.81 23.65 24.22
CA ASN A 494 -2.97 22.60 25.22
C ASN A 494 -2.04 21.37 25.06
N ARG A 495 -0.84 21.57 24.48
CA ARG A 495 0.19 20.53 24.32
C ARG A 495 1.57 21.07 24.69
N ASN A 496 2.31 20.26 25.43
CA ASN A 496 3.59 20.62 26.04
C ASN A 496 4.71 19.59 25.75
N ASP A 497 4.53 18.71 24.77
CA ASP A 497 5.51 17.67 24.40
C ASP A 497 6.71 18.29 23.65
N PRO A 498 7.95 18.21 24.15
CA PRO A 498 9.11 18.80 23.47
C PRO A 498 9.50 18.10 22.14
N ASN A 499 8.94 16.92 21.86
CA ASN A 499 9.30 16.09 20.71
C ASN A 499 8.49 16.42 19.46
N LEU A 500 7.33 17.03 19.66
CA LEU A 500 6.47 17.45 18.57
C LEU A 500 6.90 18.84 18.10
N HIS A 501 6.85 19.06 16.79
CA HIS A 501 6.98 20.38 16.23
C HIS A 501 5.93 20.62 15.16
N LEU A 502 5.51 21.88 15.05
CA LEU A 502 4.53 22.31 14.07
C LEU A 502 5.22 22.59 12.74
N VAL A 503 4.68 22.02 11.66
CA VAL A 503 5.09 22.29 10.29
C VAL A 503 3.88 22.75 9.50
N LEU A 504 4.06 23.78 8.68
CA LEU A 504 3.04 24.22 7.73
C LEU A 504 3.17 23.42 6.45
N ASP A 505 2.03 23.06 5.89
CA ASP A 505 1.91 22.34 4.63
C ASP A 505 1.60 23.35 3.54
N ASP A 506 0.31 23.62 3.32
CA ASP A 506 -0.16 24.67 2.43
C ASP A 506 -0.82 25.80 3.23
N CYS A 507 -0.51 27.04 2.89
CA CYS A 507 -1.29 28.19 3.35
C CYS A 507 -1.83 28.94 2.14
N TRP A 508 -3.07 29.38 2.20
CA TRP A 508 -3.73 30.08 1.12
C TRP A 508 -4.72 31.11 1.63
N ALA A 509 -5.12 32.01 0.75
CA ALA A 509 -6.15 32.98 1.01
C ALA A 509 -7.28 32.90 -0.02
N THR A 510 -8.48 33.26 0.42
CA THR A 510 -9.71 33.22 -0.38
C THR A 510 -10.50 34.52 -0.21
N ALA A 511 -11.40 34.78 -1.17
CA ALA A 511 -12.30 35.93 -1.13
C ALA A 511 -13.57 35.70 -0.28
N SER A 512 -13.77 34.50 0.27
CA SER A 512 -14.90 34.15 1.13
C SER A 512 -14.47 33.25 2.30
N GLN A 513 -15.32 33.12 3.32
CA GLN A 513 -15.01 32.30 4.49
C GLN A 513 -14.83 30.81 4.17
N ASP A 514 -15.38 30.34 3.04
CA ASP A 514 -15.18 28.97 2.60
C ASP A 514 -13.74 28.76 2.11
N GLN A 515 -13.05 27.82 2.78
CA GLN A 515 -11.67 27.43 2.50
C GLN A 515 -11.46 26.89 1.07
N ARG A 516 -12.52 26.43 0.39
CA ARG A 516 -12.47 25.92 -0.99
C ARG A 516 -12.98 26.92 -2.03
N SER A 517 -13.33 28.14 -1.60
CA SER A 517 -13.85 29.14 -2.52
C SER A 517 -12.77 29.69 -3.46
N LEU A 518 -13.18 30.00 -4.68
CA LEU A 518 -12.35 30.70 -5.66
C LEU A 518 -12.73 32.19 -5.68
N PRO A 519 -11.77 33.10 -5.92
CA PRO A 519 -10.35 32.84 -6.20
C PRO A 519 -9.56 32.44 -4.95
N GLN A 520 -8.54 31.59 -5.15
CA GLN A 520 -7.59 31.16 -4.13
C GLN A 520 -6.18 31.66 -4.48
N TRP A 521 -5.43 32.13 -3.49
CA TRP A 521 -4.03 32.54 -3.65
C TRP A 521 -3.13 31.76 -2.69
N ASN A 522 -2.08 31.13 -3.21
CA ASN A 522 -1.15 30.33 -2.41
C ASN A 522 -0.09 31.23 -1.77
N ILE A 523 0.18 30.98 -0.49
CA ILE A 523 1.12 31.73 0.36
C ILE A 523 2.30 30.84 0.75
N VAL A 524 2.00 29.57 1.09
CA VAL A 524 2.96 28.50 1.39
C VAL A 524 2.50 27.26 0.64
N VAL A 525 3.43 26.51 0.04
CA VAL A 525 3.19 25.23 -0.62
C VAL A 525 4.25 24.22 -0.17
N ASP A 526 3.83 23.03 0.26
CA ASP A 526 4.72 21.97 0.77
C ASP A 526 5.70 22.47 1.85
N GLY A 527 5.25 23.39 2.70
CA GLY A 527 6.04 24.02 3.76
C GLY A 527 7.06 25.07 3.31
N CYS A 528 7.05 25.45 2.05
CA CYS A 528 7.96 26.45 1.46
C CYS A 528 7.21 27.69 0.95
N GLU A 529 7.92 28.82 0.85
CA GLU A 529 7.39 30.05 0.27
C GLU A 529 6.91 29.84 -1.18
N TYR A 530 5.78 30.44 -1.55
CA TYR A 530 5.27 30.31 -2.90
C TYR A 530 6.16 31.07 -3.91
N ASP A 531 6.93 30.34 -4.70
CA ASP A 531 7.96 30.88 -5.59
C ASP A 531 7.44 31.78 -6.73
N LEU A 532 6.15 31.65 -7.09
CA LEU A 532 5.51 32.43 -8.15
C LEU A 532 5.00 33.79 -7.65
N ASP A 533 5.01 34.04 -6.33
CA ASP A 533 4.74 35.37 -5.79
C ASP A 533 6.00 36.25 -5.84
N SER A 534 5.84 37.46 -6.36
CA SER A 534 6.87 38.50 -6.33
C SER A 534 7.16 39.02 -4.91
N TYR A 535 6.17 38.97 -4.01
CA TYR A 535 6.31 39.35 -2.60
C TYR A 535 6.26 38.11 -1.72
N ARG A 536 7.35 37.35 -1.75
CA ARG A 536 7.49 36.09 -1.02
C ARG A 536 7.17 36.22 0.47
N THR A 537 6.50 35.19 0.99
CA THR A 537 6.26 34.99 2.42
C THR A 537 7.58 34.92 3.18
N VAL A 538 7.68 35.58 4.32
CA VAL A 538 8.88 35.56 5.17
C VAL A 538 8.60 34.78 6.45
N PHE A 539 9.39 33.75 6.73
CA PHE A 539 9.30 32.99 7.97
C PHE A 539 10.13 33.65 9.08
N HIS A 540 9.48 33.92 10.22
CA HIS A 540 10.13 34.53 11.37
C HIS A 540 10.54 33.47 12.40
N PRO A 541 11.78 33.49 12.91
CA PRO A 541 12.22 32.53 13.93
C PRO A 541 11.50 32.78 15.25
N VAL A 542 11.01 31.70 15.89
CA VAL A 542 10.45 31.78 17.24
C VAL A 542 11.58 31.66 18.26
N GLY A 543 11.87 32.78 18.94
CA GLY A 543 13.00 32.88 19.87
C GLY A 543 12.86 32.00 21.13
N ARG A 544 13.99 31.66 21.76
CA ARG A 544 14.07 30.80 22.96
C ARG A 544 13.39 31.36 24.22
N GLY A 545 12.96 32.63 24.21
CA GLY A 545 12.22 33.27 25.30
C GLY A 545 10.70 33.03 25.26
N VAL A 546 10.19 32.32 24.25
CA VAL A 546 8.77 31.95 24.13
C VAL A 546 8.60 30.49 24.55
N SER A 547 7.73 30.25 25.54
CA SER A 547 7.39 28.89 25.96
C SER A 547 6.83 28.09 24.78
N TYR A 548 7.32 26.86 24.59
CA TYR A 548 6.84 25.94 23.56
C TYR A 548 7.04 26.48 22.13
N ALA A 549 8.21 27.05 21.85
CA ALA A 549 8.56 27.62 20.55
C ALA A 549 8.44 26.62 19.38
N ASN A 550 8.64 25.32 19.64
CA ASN A 550 8.46 24.23 18.69
C ASN A 550 7.01 24.06 18.19
N TYR A 551 6.03 24.66 18.84
CA TYR A 551 4.61 24.56 18.50
C TYR A 551 4.06 25.77 17.76
N ARG A 552 4.94 26.67 17.31
CA ARG A 552 4.55 27.92 16.67
C ARG A 552 5.31 28.09 15.39
N GLN A 553 4.60 28.48 14.33
CA GLN A 553 5.21 28.97 13.10
C GLN A 553 4.72 30.38 12.83
N ARG A 554 5.67 31.29 12.61
CA ARG A 554 5.40 32.70 12.34
C ARG A 554 5.72 33.01 10.89
N LEU A 555 4.78 33.62 10.21
CA LEU A 555 4.95 34.05 8.83
C LEU A 555 4.47 35.49 8.66
N GLU A 556 5.14 36.19 7.75
CA GLU A 556 4.78 37.53 7.29
C GLU A 556 4.35 37.44 5.84
N VAL A 557 3.14 37.92 5.55
CA VAL A 557 2.59 37.98 4.20
C VAL A 557 2.45 39.45 3.81
N LYS A 558 2.94 39.82 2.63
CA LYS A 558 2.63 41.14 2.07
C LYS A 558 1.23 41.10 1.49
N THR A 559 0.39 42.03 1.90
CA THR A 559 -1.02 42.06 1.51
C THR A 559 -1.18 42.33 0.01
N PHE A 560 -2.18 41.71 -0.58
CA PHE A 560 -2.49 41.75 -2.01
C PHE A 560 -3.98 42.05 -2.22
N ALA A 561 -4.45 42.09 -3.46
CA ALA A 561 -5.88 42.15 -3.75
C ALA A 561 -6.22 41.14 -4.83
N PHE A 562 -7.41 40.52 -4.70
CA PHE A 562 -7.98 39.75 -5.79
C PHE A 562 -8.45 40.70 -6.89
N VAL A 563 -8.17 40.34 -8.14
CA VAL A 563 -8.55 41.10 -9.32
C VAL A 563 -9.71 40.41 -10.03
N SER A 564 -10.66 41.19 -10.53
CA SER A 564 -11.71 40.71 -11.43
C SER A 564 -11.75 41.65 -12.63
N GLY A 565 -11.30 41.15 -13.79
CA GLY A 565 -10.93 42.00 -14.92
C GLY A 565 -9.75 42.92 -14.58
N ASP A 566 -9.83 44.20 -14.96
CA ASP A 566 -8.76 45.20 -14.76
C ASP A 566 -8.87 45.98 -13.44
N LYS A 567 -9.76 45.57 -12.53
CA LYS A 567 -10.01 46.26 -11.25
C LYS A 567 -9.67 45.38 -10.06
N ALA A 568 -8.83 45.91 -9.16
CA ALA A 568 -8.61 45.33 -7.85
C ALA A 568 -9.90 45.45 -7.02
N LEU A 569 -10.39 44.35 -6.49
CA LEU A 569 -11.55 44.36 -5.61
C LEU A 569 -11.06 44.68 -4.18
N PRO A 570 -11.46 45.80 -3.56
CA PRO A 570 -11.36 45.93 -2.11
C PRO A 570 -12.27 44.85 -1.52
N GLY A 571 -11.67 43.90 -0.81
CA GLY A 571 -12.34 42.66 -0.44
C GLY A 571 -11.89 42.17 0.91
N LEU A 572 -12.82 41.51 1.60
CA LEU A 572 -12.52 40.71 2.76
C LEU A 572 -11.74 39.48 2.29
N VAL A 573 -10.53 39.32 2.81
CA VAL A 573 -9.67 38.17 2.55
C VAL A 573 -9.63 37.28 3.78
N TYR A 574 -9.80 35.99 3.56
CA TYR A 574 -9.75 34.96 4.58
C TYR A 574 -8.46 34.17 4.40
N PHE A 575 -7.76 33.90 5.50
CA PHE A 575 -6.49 33.17 5.50
C PHE A 575 -6.69 31.79 6.11
N HIS A 576 -6.11 30.78 5.46
CA HIS A 576 -6.22 29.38 5.79
C HIS A 576 -4.83 28.73 5.74
N CYS A 577 -4.57 27.78 6.64
CA CYS A 577 -3.36 26.97 6.62
C CYS A 577 -3.68 25.51 6.94
N SER A 578 -3.16 24.61 6.13
CA SER A 578 -2.98 23.19 6.39
C SER A 578 -1.73 23.00 7.26
N VAL A 579 -1.86 22.20 8.32
CA VAL A 579 -0.84 22.02 9.34
C VAL A 579 -0.60 20.55 9.58
N LEU A 580 0.69 20.17 9.70
CA LEU A 580 1.13 18.87 10.17
C LEU A 580 1.87 19.03 11.51
N ILE A 581 1.68 18.05 12.38
CA ILE A 581 2.47 17.91 13.60
C ILE A 581 3.44 16.76 13.39
N CYS A 582 4.72 17.06 13.54
CA CYS A 582 5.79 16.12 13.25
C CYS A 582 6.52 15.74 14.53
N ASP A 583 6.73 14.43 14.73
CA ASP A 583 7.69 13.95 15.72
C ASP A 583 9.10 14.19 15.19
N ARG A 584 9.92 14.87 15.99
CA ARG A 584 11.30 15.21 15.69
C ARG A 584 12.19 13.99 15.44
N PHE A 585 11.88 12.86 16.07
CA PHE A 585 12.70 11.66 16.04
C PHE A 585 12.18 10.60 15.09
N ASN A 586 10.87 10.59 14.84
CA ASN A 586 10.20 9.67 13.91
C ASN A 586 9.34 10.47 12.92
N PRO A 587 9.94 11.03 11.85
CA PRO A 587 9.19 11.80 10.87
C PRO A 587 8.32 10.87 10.02
N ASP A 588 7.01 10.89 10.25
CA ASP A 588 6.03 10.08 9.51
C ASP A 588 5.71 10.64 8.11
N SER A 589 6.15 11.86 7.81
CA SER A 589 5.93 12.56 6.54
C SER A 589 7.22 13.20 6.03
N PRO A 590 7.47 13.21 4.70
CA PRO A 590 8.60 13.92 4.11
C PRO A 590 8.58 15.43 4.38
N LEU A 591 7.39 16.01 4.64
CA LEU A 591 7.22 17.42 5.03
C LEU A 591 7.78 17.72 6.42
N CYS A 592 7.94 16.73 7.29
CA CYS A 592 8.55 16.88 8.61
C CYS A 592 10.04 17.24 8.57
N ILE A 593 10.66 17.14 7.39
CA ILE A 593 12.00 17.64 7.12
C ILE A 593 11.88 18.57 5.92
N PRO A 594 11.47 19.84 6.10
CA PRO A 594 11.22 20.73 4.97
C PRO A 594 12.52 20.94 4.20
N ARG A 595 12.56 20.41 2.97
CA ARG A 595 13.65 20.60 2.02
C ARG A 595 13.14 21.47 0.87
N CYS A 596 13.19 22.79 1.04
CA CYS A 596 12.83 23.70 -0.03
C CYS A 596 13.84 23.56 -1.19
N PRO A 597 13.44 23.03 -2.36
CA PRO A 597 14.32 22.92 -3.51
C PRO A 597 14.71 24.34 -3.96
N ARG A 598 15.95 24.52 -4.44
CA ARG A 598 16.30 25.73 -5.20
C ARG A 598 15.45 25.77 -6.48
N PRO A 599 15.07 26.96 -6.98
CA PRO A 599 14.02 27.09 -7.98
C PRO A 599 14.44 26.41 -9.30
N SER A 600 13.88 25.23 -9.60
CA SER A 600 13.89 24.63 -10.92
C SER A 600 12.47 24.65 -11.46
N ARG A 601 12.27 25.34 -12.59
CA ARG A 601 11.00 25.40 -13.32
C ARG A 601 10.50 24.00 -13.66
N SER A 602 9.20 23.81 -13.47
CA SER A 602 8.36 22.72 -13.99
C SER A 602 8.39 21.40 -13.23
N ARG A 603 7.37 21.21 -12.38
CA ARG A 603 6.60 19.96 -12.41
C ARG A 603 5.13 20.26 -12.12
N ARG A 604 4.28 19.82 -13.05
CA ARG A 604 2.82 19.87 -12.96
C ARG A 604 2.34 19.15 -11.70
N GLU A 605 1.36 19.76 -11.06
CA GLU A 605 0.23 19.16 -10.33
C GLU A 605 0.41 17.66 -10.06
N SER A 606 1.07 17.36 -8.95
CA SER A 606 1.20 16.02 -8.41
C SER A 606 0.11 15.86 -7.36
N GLY A 607 -1.04 15.30 -7.75
CA GLY A 607 -2.01 14.76 -6.80
C GLY A 607 -1.35 13.65 -5.98
N MET A 608 -0.80 14.00 -4.82
CA MET A 608 -0.40 13.03 -3.80
C MET A 608 -1.53 12.92 -2.79
N ALA A 609 -1.86 11.67 -2.46
CA ALA A 609 -2.99 11.29 -1.61
C ALA A 609 -2.97 12.05 -0.28
N ALA A 610 -4.16 12.48 0.15
CA ALA A 610 -4.40 13.20 1.38
C ALA A 610 -3.64 12.59 2.58
N VAL A 611 -2.57 13.27 2.98
CA VAL A 611 -1.99 13.13 4.31
C VAL A 611 -3.00 13.74 5.29
N ASN A 612 -3.15 13.17 6.49
CA ASN A 612 -4.09 13.66 7.52
C ASN A 612 -3.64 15.03 8.08
N SER A 613 -3.71 16.08 7.27
CA SER A 613 -3.37 17.45 7.64
C SER A 613 -4.60 18.19 8.19
N ALA A 614 -4.39 18.98 9.23
CA ALA A 614 -5.47 19.73 9.87
C ALA A 614 -5.49 21.16 9.34
N VAL A 615 -6.65 21.63 8.87
CA VAL A 615 -6.83 22.99 8.33
C VAL A 615 -7.30 23.94 9.43
N VAL A 616 -6.65 25.09 9.55
CA VAL A 616 -7.00 26.17 10.48
C VAL A 616 -7.19 27.48 9.72
N SER A 617 -8.22 28.22 10.08
CA SER A 617 -8.60 29.49 9.45
C SER A 617 -8.46 30.64 10.44
N LEU A 618 -8.18 31.84 9.94
CA LEU A 618 -8.17 33.04 10.76
C LEU A 618 -9.59 33.33 11.27
N ARG A 619 -9.72 33.77 12.53
CA ARG A 619 -11.02 33.93 13.19
C ARG A 619 -11.94 34.95 12.51
N GLY A 620 -11.38 35.93 11.80
CA GLY A 620 -12.14 36.92 11.06
C GLY A 620 -11.39 37.38 9.81
N PRO A 621 -12.09 38.11 8.92
CA PRO A 621 -11.52 38.54 7.66
C PRO A 621 -10.57 39.74 7.79
N VAL A 622 -9.68 39.88 6.82
CA VAL A 622 -8.79 41.03 6.67
C VAL A 622 -9.30 41.87 5.51
N LEU A 623 -9.62 43.13 5.75
CA LEU A 623 -10.02 44.07 4.71
C LEU A 623 -8.75 44.66 4.06
N LEU A 624 -8.52 44.30 2.79
CA LEU A 624 -7.37 44.78 2.02
C LEU A 624 -7.77 45.97 1.16
N VAL A 625 -7.13 47.11 1.40
CA VAL A 625 -7.50 48.41 0.81
C VAL A 625 -6.39 48.92 -0.12
N PRO A 626 -6.70 49.44 -1.32
CA PRO A 626 -5.73 50.11 -2.17
C PRO A 626 -5.06 51.31 -1.48
N GLU A 627 -3.78 51.54 -1.81
CA GLU A 627 -2.94 52.55 -1.16
C GLU A 627 -3.45 53.99 -1.38
N GLU A 628 -4.20 54.24 -2.45
CA GLU A 628 -4.82 55.54 -2.77
C GLU A 628 -5.83 56.04 -1.72
N TRP A 629 -6.37 55.16 -0.87
CA TRP A 629 -7.25 55.58 0.25
C TRP A 629 -6.48 56.14 1.45
N SER A 630 -5.18 55.83 1.58
CA SER A 630 -4.34 56.36 2.68
C SER A 630 -4.07 57.87 2.54
N ALA A 631 -4.07 58.40 1.31
CA ALA A 631 -3.92 59.83 1.05
C ALA A 631 -5.17 60.65 1.43
N ALA A 632 -6.36 60.04 1.48
CA ALA A 632 -7.59 60.71 1.92
C ALA A 632 -7.73 60.76 3.46
N GLN A 633 -6.91 60.02 4.20
CA GLN A 633 -6.90 60.00 5.67
C GLN A 633 -5.56 60.48 6.25
N GLY A 634 -4.80 61.22 5.43
CA GLY A 634 -3.60 61.98 5.79
C GLY A 634 -3.87 63.47 6.03
N SER A 635 -5.05 63.84 6.52
CA SER A 635 -5.36 65.14 7.15
C SER A 635 -6.67 64.93 7.92
N THR A 636 -6.76 64.93 9.25
CA THR A 636 -6.27 65.90 10.22
C THR A 636 -6.17 65.24 11.60
N VAL A 637 -5.03 64.63 11.96
CA VAL A 637 -4.76 64.31 13.37
C VAL A 637 -4.09 65.54 13.98
N LEU A 638 -4.90 66.40 14.58
CA LEU A 638 -4.44 67.50 15.43
C LEU A 638 -3.51 66.91 16.50
N SER A 639 -2.26 67.37 16.55
CA SER A 639 -1.28 66.88 17.52
C SER A 639 -1.81 67.02 18.97
N LYS A 640 -1.36 66.14 19.87
CA LYS A 640 -1.67 66.21 21.31
C LYS A 640 -1.33 67.57 21.94
N GLU A 641 -0.46 68.37 21.32
CA GLU A 641 -0.14 69.73 21.76
C GLU A 641 -1.26 70.74 21.44
N ALA A 642 -2.04 70.50 20.39
CA ALA A 642 -3.17 71.35 20.02
C ALA A 642 -4.41 71.10 20.89
N TRP A 643 -4.63 69.87 21.39
CA TRP A 643 -5.68 69.59 22.38
C TRP A 643 -5.39 70.27 23.73
N ALA A 644 -4.13 70.38 24.13
CA ALA A 644 -3.73 71.15 25.32
C ALA A 644 -3.97 72.66 25.12
N GLY A 645 -3.70 73.20 23.92
CA GLY A 645 -3.99 74.59 23.58
C GLY A 645 -5.48 74.93 23.56
N ILE A 646 -6.32 74.04 23.02
CA ILE A 646 -7.78 74.25 22.95
C ILE A 646 -8.41 74.12 24.36
N ALA A 647 -7.94 73.19 25.19
CA ALA A 647 -8.39 73.09 26.58
C ALA A 647 -7.98 74.32 27.41
N MET A 648 -6.76 74.84 27.23
CA MET A 648 -6.27 76.04 27.93
C MET A 648 -7.00 77.32 27.51
N THR A 649 -7.34 77.46 26.22
CA THR A 649 -8.12 78.60 25.73
C THR A 649 -9.58 78.52 26.15
N ALA A 650 -10.19 77.33 26.18
CA ALA A 650 -11.55 77.14 26.70
C ALA A 650 -11.65 77.44 28.21
N VAL A 651 -10.68 76.99 29.01
CA VAL A 651 -10.61 77.32 30.46
C VAL A 651 -10.36 78.81 30.67
N GLY A 652 -9.53 79.44 29.84
CA GLY A 652 -9.31 80.89 29.86
C GLY A 652 -10.57 81.71 29.55
N VAL A 653 -11.36 81.29 28.56
CA VAL A 653 -12.61 81.97 28.19
C VAL A 653 -13.70 81.75 29.25
N LEU A 654 -13.80 80.55 29.83
CA LEU A 654 -14.72 80.26 30.94
C LEU A 654 -14.37 81.04 32.22
N SER A 655 -13.08 81.23 32.51
CA SER A 655 -12.63 82.02 33.67
C SER A 655 -12.83 83.53 33.45
N LEU A 656 -12.65 84.04 32.23
CA LEU A 656 -13.00 85.43 31.87
C LEU A 656 -14.53 85.66 31.91
N ALA A 657 -15.34 84.73 31.41
CA ALA A 657 -16.79 84.84 31.43
C ALA A 657 -17.35 84.80 32.87
N THR A 658 -16.79 83.95 33.74
CA THR A 658 -17.16 83.90 35.16
C THR A 658 -16.72 85.15 35.91
N MET A 659 -15.52 85.69 35.65
CA MET A 659 -15.09 86.97 36.22
C MET A 659 -15.96 88.15 35.77
N LEU A 660 -16.37 88.19 34.50
CA LEU A 660 -17.30 89.22 34.00
C LEU A 660 -18.71 89.07 34.59
N LEU A 661 -19.20 87.85 34.79
CA LEU A 661 -20.46 87.59 35.49
C LEU A 661 -20.39 87.99 36.96
N PHE A 662 -19.28 87.71 37.66
CA PHE A 662 -19.07 88.16 39.02
C PHE A 662 -18.97 89.69 39.11
N LEU A 663 -18.28 90.35 38.19
CA LEU A 663 -18.23 91.82 38.12
C LEU A 663 -19.60 92.43 37.81
N ALA A 664 -20.40 91.80 36.96
CA ALA A 664 -21.78 92.21 36.69
C ALA A 664 -22.67 92.00 37.92
N PHE A 665 -22.50 90.89 38.64
CA PHE A 665 -23.20 90.60 39.89
C PHE A 665 -22.83 91.61 41.00
N PHE A 666 -21.54 91.95 41.14
CA PHE A 666 -21.08 93.00 42.04
C PHE A 666 -21.58 94.39 41.64
N LYS A 667 -21.64 94.72 40.34
CA LYS A 667 -22.27 95.97 39.87
C LYS A 667 -23.78 95.98 40.13
N CYS A 668 -24.49 94.85 40.01
CA CYS A 668 -25.90 94.72 40.36
C CYS A 668 -26.14 94.81 41.87
N LEU A 669 -25.28 94.22 42.69
CA LEU A 669 -25.31 94.37 44.15
C LEU A 669 -25.03 95.82 44.56
N LYS A 670 -24.07 96.50 43.91
CA LYS A 670 -23.76 97.90 44.17
C LYS A 670 -24.88 98.84 43.69
N ARG A 671 -25.58 98.52 42.59
CA ARG A 671 -26.81 99.22 42.15
C ARG A 671 -27.99 98.97 43.08
N ARG A 672 -28.18 97.73 43.59
CA ARG A 672 -29.20 97.43 44.61
C ARG A 672 -28.88 98.14 45.94
N ALA A 673 -27.62 98.22 46.35
CA ALA A 673 -27.21 98.99 47.52
C ALA A 673 -27.42 100.50 47.35
N TYR A 674 -27.36 101.02 46.11
CA TYR A 674 -27.71 102.42 45.80
C TYR A 674 -29.23 102.68 45.73
N MET A 675 -30.04 101.69 45.33
CA MET A 675 -31.53 101.79 45.33
C MET A 675 -32.17 101.51 46.70
N VAL A 676 -31.42 101.07 47.70
CA VAL A 676 -31.91 100.95 49.10
C VAL A 676 -31.58 102.20 49.92
N ASN A 677 -30.84 103.17 49.36
CA ASN A 677 -30.50 104.45 50.01
C ASN A 677 -31.02 105.69 49.25
N VAL A 678 -32.00 105.52 48.36
CA VAL A 678 -32.77 106.64 47.78
C VAL A 678 -34.24 106.23 47.71
N VAL A 679 -34.99 106.64 48.75
CA VAL A 679 -36.44 106.93 48.87
C VAL A 679 -37.44 105.97 48.22
#